data_AF-A0A7J4T3J8-F1
#
_entry.id   AF-A0A7J4T3J8-F1
#
_cell.length_a   1.000
_cell.length_b   1.000
_cell.length_c   1.000
_cell.angle_alpha   90.00
_cell.angle_beta   90.00
_cell.angle_gamma   90.00
#
_symmetry.space_group_name_H-M   'P 1'
#
loop_
_entity.id
_entity.type
_entity.pdbx_description
1 polymer ?
#
loop_
_entity_poly.entity_id
_entity_poly.type
_entity_poly.pdbx_seq_one_letter_code
_entity_poly.pdbx_strand_id
1 'polypeptide(L)'
;MKQEINTTKFEKNDPNFIDFFEEHGWVVLKGNLSSEAIQGGLGQWADLKKRYADEMGLSLVEYENEVSQWRNLWHTEKGYFQDLIFTPVLHECAWISMDWKGARLLHDHIICKPHKGHNDKIPWHQDSMFWPVNSPGVSTWTPFLDVTLEDGCLEVVDGSHLGGCSSPVDFMAKEKDEFPEDSVQVFLPVSAGDTVLLHSLTWHRSSPNKGNHDRPVHIGLWIHSDSKWRPDLVDWHPVNEHVEAEPLQRLEGELFPSFGTFNELVDSGKDIHGGTVRHNSISMYDASKIVAQQMKTITGSDQSLPTILGSEAQVQIIIEATIREGFCDDAEEVKEALKRLEISFSAYEKHRARNVYNSAYSNWWEVAGHRWYTHLQTTVGVVGLGSVGKAAFSTFSKHFHTVGFDLDGRGDWNEILASNVAVVCVPTNATNDSQLDVTQVMDVAEKLVAGSFSGLMIVKSTLQPGTMDAINERYPSLRVAYAPEFLREKDALEWFQTPDRLVYSCSTEDEGMLLECFSWIDEDIPKIRMKHLEAELGKLAHNAYIATKVTFTVEIERLADLFGVDPGPVMETVWRDRRVMNPAHLTPRLGGFAGKCVPKDTAALAKVDSDPESLLHLLAKRGSDKVYHERMKDA
;
A
#
# COMPACT_ATOMS: atom_id res chain seq x y z
N MET A 1 -34.81 1.56 -11.26
CA MET A 1 -35.39 0.21 -11.20
C MET A 1 -36.71 0.24 -10.46
N LYS A 2 -37.72 -0.46 -10.97
CA LYS A 2 -38.94 -0.79 -10.21
C LYS A 2 -38.60 -1.83 -9.14
N GLN A 3 -39.28 -1.82 -7.99
CA GLN A 3 -39.05 -2.79 -6.91
C GLN A 3 -40.26 -3.70 -6.71
N GLU A 4 -40.00 -5.01 -6.59
CA GLU A 4 -41.02 -6.03 -6.39
C GLU A 4 -40.57 -7.07 -5.36
N ILE A 5 -41.51 -7.66 -4.64
CA ILE A 5 -41.23 -8.76 -3.69
C ILE A 5 -41.74 -10.04 -4.34
N ASN A 6 -40.89 -11.05 -4.45
CA ASN A 6 -41.28 -12.33 -5.02
C ASN A 6 -42.35 -13.02 -4.15
N THR A 7 -43.42 -13.44 -4.80
CA THR A 7 -44.47 -14.30 -4.22
C THR A 7 -44.59 -15.65 -4.93
N THR A 8 -43.81 -15.87 -5.98
CA THR A 8 -43.86 -17.06 -6.83
C THR A 8 -42.81 -18.07 -6.36
N LYS A 9 -43.25 -19.30 -6.09
CA LYS A 9 -42.39 -20.43 -5.74
C LYS A 9 -42.90 -21.68 -6.45
N PHE A 10 -41.99 -22.60 -6.75
CA PHE A 10 -42.30 -23.83 -7.45
C PHE A 10 -41.91 -25.04 -6.59
N GLU A 11 -42.62 -26.16 -6.77
CA GLU A 11 -42.17 -27.44 -6.26
C GLU A 11 -41.08 -27.99 -7.20
N LYS A 12 -40.12 -28.78 -6.68
CA LYS A 12 -38.98 -29.29 -7.48
C LYS A 12 -39.40 -30.05 -8.76
N ASN A 13 -40.58 -30.66 -8.75
CA ASN A 13 -41.14 -31.44 -9.86
C ASN A 13 -42.11 -30.66 -10.75
N ASP A 14 -42.29 -29.35 -10.52
CA ASP A 14 -43.12 -28.50 -11.37
C ASP A 14 -42.39 -28.21 -12.70
N PRO A 15 -42.88 -28.69 -13.85
CA PRO A 15 -42.18 -28.47 -15.13
C PRO A 15 -42.07 -26.98 -15.50
N ASN A 16 -42.93 -26.11 -14.96
CA ASN A 16 -42.95 -24.69 -15.32
C ASN A 16 -41.81 -23.89 -14.68
N PHE A 17 -41.09 -24.43 -13.69
CA PHE A 17 -39.99 -23.68 -13.07
C PHE A 17 -38.84 -23.45 -14.06
N ILE A 18 -38.66 -24.34 -15.04
CA ILE A 18 -37.60 -24.25 -16.05
C ILE A 18 -37.85 -23.03 -16.94
N ASP A 19 -39.06 -22.93 -17.51
CA ASP A 19 -39.47 -21.79 -18.34
C ASP A 19 -39.32 -20.47 -17.56
N PHE A 20 -39.73 -20.46 -16.27
CA PHE A 20 -39.55 -19.30 -15.40
C PHE A 20 -38.07 -18.96 -15.20
N PHE A 21 -37.22 -19.95 -14.93
CA PHE A 21 -35.79 -19.74 -14.73
C PHE A 21 -35.09 -19.23 -16.00
N GLU A 22 -35.47 -19.75 -17.18
CA GLU A 22 -34.95 -19.28 -18.47
C GLU A 22 -35.33 -17.81 -18.74
N GLU A 23 -36.56 -17.41 -18.42
CA GLU A 23 -37.07 -16.04 -18.60
C GLU A 23 -36.46 -15.06 -17.60
N HIS A 24 -36.37 -15.44 -16.32
CA HIS A 24 -36.06 -14.52 -15.22
C HIS A 24 -34.61 -14.62 -14.71
N GLY A 25 -33.92 -15.73 -14.95
CA GLY A 25 -32.55 -15.97 -14.48
C GLY A 25 -32.45 -16.35 -13.00
N TRP A 26 -33.59 -16.56 -12.34
CA TRP A 26 -33.69 -17.03 -10.96
C TRP A 26 -35.01 -17.77 -10.76
N VAL A 27 -35.07 -18.65 -9.75
CA VAL A 27 -36.32 -19.28 -9.33
C VAL A 27 -36.21 -19.74 -7.87
N VAL A 28 -37.34 -19.76 -7.15
CA VAL A 28 -37.40 -20.30 -5.78
C VAL A 28 -38.08 -21.67 -5.80
N LEU A 29 -37.32 -22.70 -5.41
CA LEU A 29 -37.81 -24.05 -5.20
C LEU A 29 -38.15 -24.26 -3.72
N LYS A 30 -39.41 -24.60 -3.46
CA LYS A 30 -39.96 -24.70 -2.11
C LYS A 30 -39.57 -26.00 -1.44
N GLY A 31 -39.19 -25.93 -0.15
CA GLY A 31 -39.01 -27.09 0.72
C GLY A 31 -38.00 -28.12 0.18
N ASN A 32 -36.99 -27.64 -0.52
CA ASN A 32 -36.01 -28.48 -1.20
C ASN A 32 -35.19 -29.31 -0.18
N LEU A 33 -34.92 -28.74 1.01
CA LEU A 33 -34.35 -29.46 2.14
C LEU A 33 -35.39 -29.76 3.21
N SER A 34 -35.33 -30.97 3.78
CA SER A 34 -36.15 -31.37 4.92
C SER A 34 -35.71 -30.68 6.21
N SER A 35 -36.60 -30.60 7.19
CA SER A 35 -36.27 -30.06 8.52
C SER A 35 -35.14 -30.83 9.22
N GLU A 36 -35.06 -32.15 9.01
CA GLU A 36 -33.95 -32.98 9.51
C GLU A 36 -32.62 -32.58 8.86
N ALA A 37 -32.63 -32.34 7.55
CA ALA A 37 -31.45 -31.89 6.83
C ALA A 37 -30.98 -30.51 7.37
N ILE A 38 -31.90 -29.55 7.50
CA ILE A 38 -31.60 -28.21 8.04
C ILE A 38 -30.95 -28.31 9.43
N GLN A 39 -31.49 -29.15 10.33
CA GLN A 39 -30.93 -29.35 11.66
C GLN A 39 -29.54 -29.99 11.63
N GLY A 40 -29.32 -30.97 10.74
CA GLY A 40 -28.00 -31.58 10.52
C GLY A 40 -26.96 -30.56 10.06
N GLY A 41 -27.31 -29.69 9.12
CA GLY A 41 -26.44 -28.62 8.62
C GLY A 41 -26.10 -27.57 9.68
N LEU A 42 -27.10 -27.10 10.43
CA LEU A 42 -26.88 -26.17 11.54
C LEU A 42 -25.99 -26.78 12.63
N GLY A 43 -26.20 -28.06 12.97
CA GLY A 43 -25.40 -28.79 13.94
C GLY A 43 -23.94 -28.91 13.51
N GLN A 44 -23.69 -29.44 12.30
CA GLN A 44 -22.32 -29.59 11.79
C GLN A 44 -21.61 -28.23 11.64
N TRP A 45 -22.32 -27.18 11.20
CA TRP A 45 -21.76 -25.84 11.11
C TRP A 45 -21.39 -25.26 12.48
N ALA A 46 -22.22 -25.45 13.50
CA ALA A 46 -21.90 -25.02 14.86
C ALA A 46 -20.66 -25.73 15.43
N ASP A 47 -20.57 -27.05 15.24
CA ASP A 47 -19.41 -27.86 15.66
C ASP A 47 -18.14 -27.46 14.91
N LEU A 48 -18.24 -27.21 13.61
CA LEU A 48 -17.16 -26.71 12.77
C LEU A 48 -16.59 -25.40 13.29
N LYS A 49 -17.44 -24.39 13.53
CA LYS A 49 -16.98 -23.08 14.00
C LYS A 49 -16.25 -23.18 15.34
N LYS A 50 -16.79 -23.97 16.26
CA LYS A 50 -16.17 -24.19 17.58
C LYS A 50 -14.81 -24.85 17.44
N ARG A 51 -14.71 -25.93 16.66
CA ARG A 51 -13.45 -26.64 16.42
C ARG A 51 -12.40 -25.74 15.76
N TYR A 52 -12.77 -24.96 14.75
CA TYR A 52 -11.86 -24.03 14.10
C TYR A 52 -11.40 -22.89 15.03
N ALA A 53 -12.27 -22.37 15.89
CA ALA A 53 -11.87 -21.42 16.93
C ALA A 53 -10.86 -22.05 17.91
N ASP A 54 -11.14 -23.26 18.39
CA ASP A 54 -10.26 -24.00 19.31
C ASP A 54 -8.88 -24.30 18.67
N GLU A 55 -8.83 -24.72 17.40
CA GLU A 55 -7.59 -24.98 16.63
C GLU A 55 -6.74 -23.71 16.38
N MET A 56 -7.37 -22.53 16.49
CA MET A 56 -6.70 -21.23 16.42
C MET A 56 -6.42 -20.62 17.80
N GLY A 57 -6.85 -21.27 18.89
CA GLY A 57 -6.69 -20.75 20.24
C GLY A 57 -7.53 -19.49 20.51
N LEU A 58 -8.65 -19.33 19.81
CA LEU A 58 -9.56 -18.20 19.90
C LEU A 58 -10.84 -18.57 20.64
N SER A 59 -11.50 -17.60 21.26
CA SER A 59 -12.91 -17.75 21.60
C SER A 59 -13.76 -17.82 20.32
N LEU A 60 -14.92 -18.47 20.42
CA LEU A 60 -15.86 -18.54 19.29
C LEU A 60 -16.26 -17.14 18.78
N VAL A 61 -16.43 -16.18 19.70
CA VAL A 61 -16.81 -14.80 19.36
C VAL A 61 -15.71 -14.09 18.56
N GLU A 62 -14.44 -14.23 18.96
CA GLU A 62 -13.31 -13.64 18.21
C GLU A 62 -13.22 -14.23 16.80
N TYR A 63 -13.42 -15.55 16.67
CA TYR A 63 -13.43 -16.22 15.38
C TYR A 63 -14.58 -15.73 14.48
N GLU A 64 -15.80 -15.65 15.01
CA GLU A 64 -16.99 -15.24 14.26
C GLU A 64 -16.98 -13.76 13.84
N ASN A 65 -16.26 -12.90 14.58
CA ASN A 65 -16.09 -11.50 14.19
C ASN A 65 -15.27 -11.35 12.89
N GLU A 66 -14.34 -12.26 12.63
CA GLU A 66 -13.43 -12.19 11.48
C GLU A 66 -13.68 -13.29 10.43
N VAL A 67 -14.63 -14.20 10.65
CA VAL A 67 -14.94 -15.27 9.70
C VAL A 67 -16.45 -15.36 9.45
N SER A 68 -16.82 -15.18 8.19
CA SER A 68 -18.21 -15.21 7.73
C SER A 68 -18.44 -16.19 6.56
N GLN A 69 -17.40 -16.83 6.04
CA GLN A 69 -17.51 -17.84 4.99
C GLN A 69 -16.56 -19.01 5.21
N TRP A 70 -17.05 -20.22 4.91
CA TRP A 70 -16.30 -21.48 4.94
C TRP A 70 -16.52 -22.21 3.61
N ARG A 71 -15.43 -22.59 2.93
CA ARG A 71 -15.47 -23.16 1.57
C ARG A 71 -15.08 -24.63 1.53
N ASN A 72 -15.47 -25.31 0.46
CA ASN A 72 -15.17 -26.74 0.20
C ASN A 72 -15.64 -27.66 1.32
N LEU A 73 -16.77 -27.32 1.97
CA LEU A 73 -17.32 -28.03 3.11
C LEU A 73 -17.60 -29.50 2.77
N TRP A 74 -18.05 -29.80 1.55
CA TRP A 74 -18.27 -31.19 1.14
C TRP A 74 -17.02 -32.07 1.25
N HIS A 75 -15.83 -31.47 1.11
CA HIS A 75 -14.55 -32.15 1.14
C HIS A 75 -13.88 -32.08 2.52
N THR A 76 -13.85 -30.89 3.12
CA THR A 76 -13.20 -30.63 4.41
C THR A 76 -14.04 -31.13 5.59
N GLU A 77 -15.36 -31.21 5.43
CA GLU A 77 -16.32 -31.46 6.51
C GLU A 77 -17.21 -32.65 6.17
N LYS A 78 -16.58 -33.83 6.18
CA LYS A 78 -17.26 -35.12 5.95
C LYS A 78 -18.46 -35.30 6.89
N GLY A 79 -19.52 -35.90 6.37
CA GLY A 79 -20.82 -35.98 7.04
C GLY A 79 -21.86 -35.17 6.28
N TYR A 80 -22.60 -34.30 6.97
CA TYR A 80 -23.77 -33.67 6.40
C TYR A 80 -23.48 -32.79 5.16
N PHE A 81 -22.43 -31.94 5.15
CA PHE A 81 -22.13 -31.13 3.95
C PHE A 81 -21.71 -31.95 2.75
N GLN A 82 -21.00 -33.06 2.99
CA GLN A 82 -20.71 -34.03 1.94
C GLN A 82 -22.01 -34.64 1.43
N ASP A 83 -22.85 -35.18 2.30
CA ASP A 83 -24.13 -35.77 1.93
C ASP A 83 -25.03 -34.77 1.20
N LEU A 84 -25.04 -33.50 1.61
CA LEU A 84 -25.80 -32.42 1.00
C LEU A 84 -25.42 -32.18 -0.47
N ILE A 85 -24.11 -32.19 -0.79
CA ILE A 85 -23.64 -32.06 -2.18
C ILE A 85 -23.98 -33.29 -3.02
N PHE A 86 -23.87 -34.49 -2.45
CA PHE A 86 -24.22 -35.74 -3.12
C PHE A 86 -25.74 -36.03 -3.08
N THR A 87 -26.53 -35.18 -2.43
CA THR A 87 -27.99 -35.27 -2.45
C THR A 87 -28.48 -34.84 -3.84
N PRO A 88 -29.25 -35.69 -4.56
CA PRO A 88 -29.74 -35.38 -5.90
C PRO A 88 -30.49 -34.07 -6.01
N VAL A 89 -31.07 -33.61 -4.91
CA VAL A 89 -31.82 -32.37 -4.81
C VAL A 89 -31.06 -31.12 -5.29
N LEU A 90 -29.80 -30.91 -4.91
CA LEU A 90 -29.10 -29.67 -5.27
C LEU A 90 -28.56 -29.72 -6.70
N HIS A 91 -27.83 -30.79 -7.04
CA HIS A 91 -27.20 -30.90 -8.35
C HIS A 91 -28.16 -31.24 -9.50
N GLU A 92 -29.26 -31.97 -9.25
CA GLU A 92 -30.29 -32.21 -10.28
C GLU A 92 -31.00 -30.91 -10.64
N CYS A 93 -31.40 -30.10 -9.65
CA CYS A 93 -32.04 -28.82 -9.91
C CYS A 93 -31.13 -27.91 -10.75
N ALA A 94 -29.84 -27.89 -10.44
CA ALA A 94 -28.84 -27.16 -11.21
C ALA A 94 -28.82 -27.60 -12.69
N TRP A 95 -28.62 -28.89 -12.98
CA TRP A 95 -28.54 -29.33 -14.38
C TRP A 95 -29.89 -29.26 -15.10
N ILE A 96 -31.02 -29.48 -14.41
CA ILE A 96 -32.36 -29.42 -15.03
C ILE A 96 -32.67 -27.98 -15.44
N SER A 97 -32.38 -27.01 -14.55
CA SER A 97 -32.63 -25.59 -14.82
C SER A 97 -31.84 -25.03 -16.01
N MET A 98 -30.72 -25.68 -16.37
CA MET A 98 -29.85 -25.25 -17.45
C MET A 98 -29.95 -26.15 -18.71
N ASP A 99 -30.91 -27.08 -18.75
CA ASP A 99 -31.03 -28.17 -19.75
C ASP A 99 -29.73 -28.95 -20.00
N TRP A 100 -29.01 -29.25 -18.92
CA TRP A 100 -27.80 -30.06 -18.96
C TRP A 100 -28.11 -31.53 -18.67
N LYS A 101 -27.26 -32.44 -19.18
CA LYS A 101 -27.33 -33.88 -18.85
C LYS A 101 -26.53 -34.25 -17.60
N GLY A 102 -25.79 -33.29 -17.05
CA GLY A 102 -25.01 -33.40 -15.83
C GLY A 102 -24.35 -32.07 -15.47
N ALA A 103 -23.94 -31.93 -14.23
CA ALA A 103 -23.28 -30.74 -13.69
C ALA A 103 -21.99 -31.12 -12.96
N ARG A 104 -21.08 -30.17 -12.87
CA ARG A 104 -19.87 -30.26 -12.05
C ARG A 104 -19.95 -29.22 -10.95
N LEU A 105 -19.57 -29.61 -9.73
CA LEU A 105 -19.42 -28.66 -8.65
C LEU A 105 -18.10 -27.90 -8.84
N LEU A 106 -18.17 -26.57 -8.89
CA LEU A 106 -16.98 -25.71 -8.86
C LEU A 106 -16.44 -25.64 -7.43
N HIS A 107 -17.31 -25.30 -6.47
CA HIS A 107 -17.14 -25.56 -5.05
C HIS A 107 -18.45 -25.30 -4.30
N ASP A 108 -18.51 -25.71 -3.03
CA ASP A 108 -19.56 -25.30 -2.11
C ASP A 108 -19.02 -24.40 -1.00
N HIS A 109 -19.92 -23.73 -0.28
CA HIS A 109 -19.58 -22.95 0.89
C HIS A 109 -20.80 -22.60 1.73
N ILE A 110 -20.56 -22.20 2.98
CA ILE A 110 -21.53 -21.42 3.76
C ILE A 110 -21.08 -19.98 3.79
N ILE A 111 -22.02 -19.05 3.57
CA ILE A 111 -21.88 -17.66 4.00
C ILE A 111 -22.85 -17.42 5.16
N CYS A 112 -22.35 -16.86 6.24
CA CYS A 112 -23.14 -16.38 7.36
C CYS A 112 -23.13 -14.86 7.37
N LYS A 113 -24.32 -14.25 7.27
CA LYS A 113 -24.47 -12.81 7.46
C LYS A 113 -24.89 -12.53 8.90
N PRO A 114 -24.02 -11.98 9.76
CA PRO A 114 -24.32 -11.86 11.17
C PRO A 114 -25.36 -10.76 11.40
N HIS A 115 -26.20 -10.90 12.44
CA HIS A 115 -27.19 -9.86 12.82
C HIS A 115 -26.58 -8.71 13.64
N LYS A 116 -25.38 -8.92 14.18
CA LYS A 116 -24.60 -7.94 14.95
C LYS A 116 -23.18 -7.88 14.42
N GLY A 117 -22.52 -6.74 14.58
CA GLY A 117 -21.17 -6.52 14.06
C GLY A 117 -21.16 -6.16 12.59
N HIS A 118 -20.07 -6.51 11.89
CA HIS A 118 -19.86 -6.15 10.48
C HIS A 118 -20.69 -7.05 9.55
N ASN A 119 -21.69 -6.48 8.88
CA ASN A 119 -22.59 -7.20 7.98
C ASN A 119 -22.97 -6.41 6.72
N ASP A 120 -22.02 -5.65 6.18
CA ASP A 120 -22.23 -4.71 5.10
C ASP A 120 -22.97 -5.29 3.88
N LYS A 121 -23.46 -4.39 3.05
CA LYS A 121 -24.12 -4.77 1.79
C LYS A 121 -23.12 -5.53 0.92
N ILE A 122 -23.52 -6.71 0.42
CA ILE A 122 -22.80 -7.34 -0.69
C ILE A 122 -23.24 -6.57 -1.94
N PRO A 123 -22.33 -5.93 -2.71
CA PRO A 123 -22.69 -5.08 -3.83
C PRO A 123 -23.33 -5.87 -4.98
N TRP A 124 -23.89 -5.15 -5.95
CA TRP A 124 -24.34 -5.75 -7.20
C TRP A 124 -23.19 -6.46 -7.91
N HIS A 125 -23.37 -7.73 -8.24
CA HIS A 125 -22.41 -8.53 -9.01
C HIS A 125 -23.09 -9.64 -9.80
N GLN A 126 -22.35 -10.21 -10.75
CA GLN A 126 -22.65 -11.51 -11.39
C GLN A 126 -21.61 -12.51 -10.88
N ASP A 127 -22.04 -13.73 -10.55
CA ASP A 127 -21.13 -14.77 -10.07
C ASP A 127 -20.07 -15.13 -11.12
N SER A 128 -20.48 -15.24 -12.39
CA SER A 128 -19.58 -15.59 -13.48
C SER A 128 -18.40 -14.64 -13.65
N MET A 129 -18.50 -13.36 -13.23
CA MET A 129 -17.36 -12.45 -13.23
C MET A 129 -16.18 -12.98 -12.42
N PHE A 130 -16.47 -13.84 -11.44
CA PHE A 130 -15.49 -14.35 -10.49
C PHE A 130 -15.20 -15.83 -10.69
N TRP A 131 -15.79 -16.52 -11.67
CA TRP A 131 -15.54 -17.95 -11.87
C TRP A 131 -14.47 -18.15 -12.97
N PRO A 132 -13.42 -18.96 -12.74
CA PRO A 132 -12.34 -19.18 -13.71
C PRO A 132 -12.76 -20.20 -14.77
N VAL A 133 -13.93 -20.02 -15.39
CA VAL A 133 -14.49 -20.91 -16.42
C VAL A 133 -15.12 -20.11 -17.55
N ASN A 134 -15.10 -20.68 -18.76
CA ASN A 134 -15.55 -20.00 -19.98
C ASN A 134 -17.08 -19.98 -20.20
N SER A 135 -17.85 -20.68 -19.38
CA SER A 135 -19.29 -20.90 -19.57
C SER A 135 -20.09 -20.41 -18.36
N PRO A 136 -21.40 -20.12 -18.52
CA PRO A 136 -22.22 -19.76 -17.39
C PRO A 136 -22.49 -20.99 -16.52
N GLY A 137 -23.03 -20.76 -15.34
CA GLY A 137 -23.61 -21.81 -14.54
C GLY A 137 -24.70 -21.32 -13.63
N VAL A 138 -24.90 -22.03 -12.53
CA VAL A 138 -26.02 -21.81 -11.62
C VAL A 138 -25.58 -21.99 -10.17
N SER A 139 -26.03 -21.10 -9.33
CA SER A 139 -25.81 -21.14 -7.88
C SER A 139 -27.07 -21.67 -7.20
N THR A 140 -26.92 -22.67 -6.34
CA THR A 140 -27.99 -23.09 -5.42
C THR A 140 -27.79 -22.37 -4.11
N TRP A 141 -28.69 -21.45 -3.74
CA TRP A 141 -28.64 -20.68 -2.50
C TRP A 141 -29.74 -21.18 -1.55
N THR A 142 -29.37 -21.83 -0.46
CA THR A 142 -30.32 -22.49 0.46
C THR A 142 -30.07 -22.06 1.89
N PRO A 143 -30.96 -21.26 2.52
CA PRO A 143 -30.79 -20.83 3.89
C PRO A 143 -31.25 -21.91 4.87
N PHE A 144 -30.58 -21.99 6.02
CA PHE A 144 -30.99 -22.89 7.10
C PHE A 144 -31.98 -22.26 8.08
N LEU A 145 -32.25 -20.96 7.96
CA LEU A 145 -33.24 -20.23 8.73
C LEU A 145 -34.12 -19.44 7.76
N ASP A 146 -35.30 -19.01 8.20
CA ASP A 146 -36.14 -18.12 7.41
C ASP A 146 -35.38 -16.83 7.10
N VAL A 147 -35.57 -16.30 5.90
CA VAL A 147 -34.91 -15.06 5.46
C VAL A 147 -35.95 -14.09 4.94
N THR A 148 -36.17 -13.04 5.72
CA THR A 148 -37.07 -11.94 5.40
C THR A 148 -36.34 -10.80 4.67
N LEU A 149 -37.08 -9.74 4.35
CA LEU A 149 -36.50 -8.48 3.86
C LEU A 149 -35.55 -7.85 4.89
N GLU A 150 -35.89 -7.92 6.18
CA GLU A 150 -35.09 -7.34 7.25
C GLU A 150 -33.79 -8.10 7.48
N ASP A 151 -33.80 -9.42 7.25
CA ASP A 151 -32.61 -10.28 7.33
C ASP A 151 -31.66 -10.10 6.14
N GLY A 152 -32.02 -9.24 5.19
CA GLY A 152 -31.24 -8.94 4.00
C GLY A 152 -31.28 -10.06 2.98
N CYS A 153 -32.47 -10.50 2.57
CA CYS A 153 -32.68 -11.53 1.53
C CYS A 153 -31.91 -11.24 0.22
N LEU A 154 -31.83 -12.25 -0.65
CA LEU A 154 -31.24 -12.05 -1.97
C LEU A 154 -32.09 -11.04 -2.76
N GLU A 155 -31.42 -10.15 -3.47
CA GLU A 155 -32.03 -9.16 -4.36
C GLU A 155 -31.46 -9.39 -5.75
N VAL A 156 -32.31 -9.49 -6.76
CA VAL A 156 -31.91 -9.76 -8.15
C VAL A 156 -32.42 -8.68 -9.08
N VAL A 157 -31.72 -8.45 -10.19
CA VAL A 157 -32.26 -7.71 -11.33
C VAL A 157 -32.87 -8.74 -12.29
N ASP A 158 -34.19 -8.73 -12.39
CA ASP A 158 -34.97 -9.71 -13.14
C ASP A 158 -34.58 -9.75 -14.62
N GLY A 159 -34.39 -10.96 -15.17
CA GLY A 159 -34.03 -11.17 -16.58
C GLY A 159 -32.63 -10.67 -16.97
N SER A 160 -31.82 -10.21 -16.02
CA SER A 160 -30.52 -9.58 -16.32
C SER A 160 -29.46 -10.54 -16.84
N HIS A 161 -29.62 -11.85 -16.68
CA HIS A 161 -28.75 -12.88 -17.26
C HIS A 161 -28.73 -12.86 -18.79
N LEU A 162 -29.84 -12.43 -19.41
CA LEU A 162 -29.97 -12.30 -20.87
C LEU A 162 -29.02 -11.23 -21.45
N GLY A 163 -28.52 -10.31 -20.61
CA GLY A 163 -27.55 -9.29 -21.00
C GLY A 163 -26.11 -9.79 -21.18
N GLY A 164 -25.83 -11.05 -20.81
CA GLY A 164 -24.48 -11.63 -20.87
C GLY A 164 -23.60 -11.27 -19.67
N CYS A 165 -22.36 -11.76 -19.68
CA CYS A 165 -21.38 -11.49 -18.62
C CYS A 165 -20.75 -10.12 -18.85
N SER A 166 -20.78 -9.25 -17.85
CA SER A 166 -19.97 -8.03 -17.90
C SER A 166 -18.52 -8.37 -17.56
N SER A 167 -17.59 -7.51 -17.97
CA SER A 167 -16.18 -7.68 -17.62
C SER A 167 -16.02 -7.75 -16.09
N PRO A 168 -15.18 -8.66 -15.58
CA PRO A 168 -14.85 -8.69 -14.16
C PRO A 168 -14.38 -7.32 -13.70
N VAL A 169 -15.02 -6.79 -12.67
CA VAL A 169 -14.63 -5.54 -12.00
C VAL A 169 -13.94 -5.88 -10.69
N ASP A 170 -12.91 -5.11 -10.36
CA ASP A 170 -12.21 -5.26 -9.09
C ASP A 170 -13.16 -4.99 -7.91
N PHE A 171 -12.92 -5.64 -6.76
CA PHE A 171 -13.71 -5.40 -5.54
C PHE A 171 -13.61 -3.95 -5.05
N MET A 172 -12.51 -3.26 -5.36
CA MET A 172 -12.32 -1.83 -5.08
C MET A 172 -12.90 -0.90 -6.16
N ALA A 173 -13.41 -1.46 -7.26
CA ALA A 173 -14.04 -0.66 -8.30
C ALA A 173 -15.33 -0.01 -7.77
N LYS A 174 -15.67 1.15 -8.33
CA LYS A 174 -16.94 1.80 -8.00
C LYS A 174 -18.07 0.81 -8.29
N GLU A 175 -18.89 0.55 -7.28
CA GLU A 175 -20.06 -0.32 -7.39
C GLU A 175 -20.92 0.14 -8.58
N LYS A 176 -21.42 -0.83 -9.36
CA LYS A 176 -22.44 -0.55 -10.36
C LYS A 176 -23.73 -0.13 -9.64
N ASP A 177 -24.07 1.13 -9.78
CA ASP A 177 -25.27 1.76 -9.22
C ASP A 177 -26.36 2.01 -10.27
N GLU A 178 -26.01 1.96 -11.55
CA GLU A 178 -26.91 2.25 -12.67
C GLU A 178 -27.32 1.00 -13.47
N PHE A 179 -28.63 0.81 -13.61
CA PHE A 179 -29.27 -0.19 -14.47
C PHE A 179 -30.28 0.51 -15.38
N PRO A 180 -30.66 -0.08 -16.54
CA PRO A 180 -31.71 0.46 -17.40
C PRO A 180 -32.97 0.85 -16.61
N GLU A 181 -33.64 1.93 -17.02
CA GLU A 181 -34.78 2.49 -16.26
C GLU A 181 -35.93 1.50 -16.06
N ASP A 182 -36.14 0.61 -17.03
CA ASP A 182 -37.15 -0.45 -17.06
C ASP A 182 -36.75 -1.72 -16.29
N SER A 183 -35.52 -1.80 -15.77
CA SER A 183 -35.07 -2.95 -14.98
C SER A 183 -35.88 -3.08 -13.68
N VAL A 184 -36.19 -4.34 -13.33
CA VAL A 184 -36.96 -4.69 -12.11
C VAL A 184 -36.03 -5.33 -11.09
N GLN A 185 -35.96 -4.73 -9.91
CA GLN A 185 -35.30 -5.30 -8.76
C GLN A 185 -36.31 -6.15 -7.99
N VAL A 186 -36.03 -7.45 -7.84
CA VAL A 186 -36.89 -8.39 -7.12
C VAL A 186 -36.22 -8.82 -5.83
N PHE A 187 -36.93 -8.68 -4.71
CA PHE A 187 -36.52 -9.18 -3.40
C PHE A 187 -37.03 -10.61 -3.21
N LEU A 188 -36.16 -11.51 -2.75
CA LEU A 188 -36.44 -12.95 -2.63
C LEU A 188 -36.48 -13.41 -1.17
N PRO A 189 -37.51 -13.04 -0.38
CA PRO A 189 -37.69 -13.62 0.95
C PRO A 189 -38.07 -15.11 0.81
N VAL A 190 -37.39 -15.97 1.57
CA VAL A 190 -37.54 -17.42 1.44
C VAL A 190 -37.54 -18.09 2.81
N SER A 191 -38.19 -19.25 2.88
CA SER A 191 -38.25 -20.04 4.12
C SER A 191 -37.02 -20.95 4.25
N ALA A 192 -36.71 -21.37 5.47
CA ALA A 192 -35.65 -22.33 5.71
C ALA A 192 -35.84 -23.60 4.85
N GLY A 193 -34.78 -23.98 4.13
CA GLY A 193 -34.79 -25.13 3.22
C GLY A 193 -35.38 -24.88 1.83
N ASP A 194 -35.96 -23.71 1.55
CA ASP A 194 -36.21 -23.30 0.17
C ASP A 194 -34.86 -23.06 -0.54
N THR A 195 -34.73 -23.44 -1.80
CA THR A 195 -33.53 -23.19 -2.60
C THR A 195 -33.82 -22.15 -3.67
N VAL A 196 -33.09 -21.05 -3.68
CA VAL A 196 -33.03 -20.16 -4.83
C VAL A 196 -32.02 -20.74 -5.83
N LEU A 197 -32.48 -21.06 -7.04
CA LEU A 197 -31.57 -21.26 -8.16
C LEU A 197 -31.31 -19.89 -8.78
N LEU A 198 -30.04 -19.57 -9.00
CA LEU A 198 -29.63 -18.28 -9.51
C LEU A 198 -28.68 -18.51 -10.69
N HIS A 199 -29.07 -18.07 -11.88
CA HIS A 199 -28.17 -18.10 -13.03
C HIS A 199 -26.96 -17.21 -12.72
N SER A 200 -25.75 -17.69 -13.02
CA SER A 200 -24.50 -17.01 -12.66
C SER A 200 -24.28 -15.66 -13.37
N LEU A 201 -25.14 -15.33 -14.32
CA LEU A 201 -25.17 -14.07 -15.06
C LEU A 201 -26.25 -13.12 -14.53
N THR A 202 -27.07 -13.55 -13.57
CA THR A 202 -28.08 -12.67 -12.96
C THR A 202 -27.37 -11.71 -12.02
N TRP A 203 -27.56 -10.41 -12.26
CA TRP A 203 -27.10 -9.38 -11.34
C TRP A 203 -27.85 -9.51 -10.03
N HIS A 204 -27.10 -9.66 -8.94
CA HIS A 204 -27.68 -9.85 -7.62
C HIS A 204 -26.85 -9.20 -6.53
N ARG A 205 -27.48 -9.03 -5.36
CA ARG A 205 -26.87 -8.44 -4.17
C ARG A 205 -27.58 -8.92 -2.90
N SER A 206 -27.08 -8.49 -1.73
CA SER A 206 -27.87 -8.60 -0.49
C SER A 206 -27.64 -7.42 0.45
N SER A 207 -28.73 -6.85 0.95
CA SER A 207 -28.72 -5.78 1.95
C SER A 207 -28.16 -6.24 3.31
N PRO A 208 -27.70 -5.32 4.17
CA PRO A 208 -27.28 -5.64 5.55
C PRO A 208 -28.36 -6.40 6.32
N ASN A 209 -27.95 -7.34 7.18
CA ASN A 209 -28.88 -8.09 8.03
C ASN A 209 -29.25 -7.22 9.25
N LYS A 210 -30.50 -6.80 9.32
CA LYS A 210 -31.06 -6.01 10.43
C LYS A 210 -32.02 -6.83 11.30
N GLY A 211 -32.11 -8.13 11.03
CA GLY A 211 -32.90 -9.08 11.79
C GLY A 211 -32.36 -9.35 13.18
N ASN A 212 -32.88 -10.40 13.81
CA ASN A 212 -32.54 -10.78 15.18
C ASN A 212 -31.71 -12.08 15.27
N HIS A 213 -31.31 -12.65 14.14
CA HIS A 213 -30.49 -13.86 14.08
C HIS A 213 -29.51 -13.82 12.92
N ASP A 214 -28.41 -14.55 13.07
CA ASP A 214 -27.45 -14.76 12.00
C ASP A 214 -28.11 -15.53 10.85
N ARG A 215 -27.66 -15.25 9.62
CA ARG A 215 -28.23 -15.84 8.41
C ARG A 215 -27.20 -16.76 7.73
N PRO A 216 -27.12 -18.04 8.14
CA PRO A 216 -26.30 -19.03 7.46
C PRO A 216 -27.01 -19.57 6.22
N VAL A 217 -26.28 -19.56 5.11
CA VAL A 217 -26.76 -20.04 3.82
C VAL A 217 -25.73 -20.97 3.22
N HIS A 218 -26.14 -22.17 2.86
CA HIS A 218 -25.34 -23.06 2.03
C HIS A 218 -25.49 -22.66 0.55
N ILE A 219 -24.35 -22.59 -0.13
CA ILE A 219 -24.24 -22.20 -1.52
C ILE A 219 -23.43 -23.25 -2.26
N GLY A 220 -24.01 -23.82 -3.32
CA GLY A 220 -23.34 -24.70 -4.26
C GLY A 220 -23.19 -24.00 -5.61
N LEU A 221 -21.98 -23.97 -6.16
CA LEU A 221 -21.69 -23.34 -7.46
C LEU A 221 -21.55 -24.43 -8.52
N TRP A 222 -22.47 -24.46 -9.47
CA TRP A 222 -22.57 -25.54 -10.45
C TRP A 222 -22.27 -25.03 -11.84
N ILE A 223 -21.41 -25.75 -12.55
CA ILE A 223 -20.99 -25.44 -13.91
C ILE A 223 -21.29 -26.61 -14.84
N HIS A 224 -21.33 -26.33 -16.14
CA HIS A 224 -21.45 -27.39 -17.13
C HIS A 224 -20.25 -28.35 -17.02
N SER A 225 -20.49 -29.64 -17.24
CA SER A 225 -19.45 -30.66 -17.10
C SER A 225 -18.26 -30.50 -18.05
N ASP A 226 -18.47 -29.84 -19.19
CA ASP A 226 -17.46 -29.51 -20.22
C ASP A 226 -16.89 -28.09 -20.11
N SER A 227 -17.16 -27.38 -19.01
CA SER A 227 -16.62 -26.02 -18.80
C SER A 227 -15.10 -26.03 -18.89
N LYS A 228 -14.53 -25.09 -19.64
CA LYS A 228 -13.08 -24.96 -19.84
C LYS A 228 -12.49 -24.00 -18.81
N TRP A 229 -11.34 -24.36 -18.24
CA TRP A 229 -10.64 -23.56 -17.24
C TRP A 229 -10.03 -22.29 -17.84
N ARG A 230 -10.23 -21.16 -17.17
CA ARG A 230 -9.83 -19.81 -17.57
C ARG A 230 -9.18 -19.06 -16.41
N PRO A 231 -7.95 -19.44 -16.01
CA PRO A 231 -7.26 -18.80 -14.90
C PRO A 231 -6.91 -17.33 -15.19
N ASP A 232 -6.86 -16.94 -16.46
CA ASP A 232 -6.58 -15.57 -16.89
C ASP A 232 -7.67 -14.57 -16.51
N LEU A 233 -8.91 -15.03 -16.30
CA LEU A 233 -10.05 -14.17 -15.94
C LEU A 233 -9.95 -13.66 -14.50
N VAL A 234 -9.62 -14.58 -13.59
CA VAL A 234 -9.52 -14.36 -12.14
C VAL A 234 -8.43 -15.26 -11.58
N ASP A 235 -7.18 -14.86 -11.81
CA ASP A 235 -5.98 -15.60 -11.40
C ASP A 235 -5.94 -15.90 -9.89
N TRP A 236 -6.56 -15.04 -9.10
CA TRP A 236 -6.71 -15.16 -7.65
C TRP A 236 -7.80 -16.14 -7.18
N HIS A 237 -8.67 -16.64 -8.06
CA HIS A 237 -9.81 -17.44 -7.61
C HIS A 237 -9.33 -18.70 -6.87
N PRO A 238 -9.85 -19.02 -5.66
CA PRO A 238 -9.31 -20.10 -4.82
C PRO A 238 -9.26 -21.46 -5.50
N VAL A 239 -10.21 -21.76 -6.39
CA VAL A 239 -10.26 -23.07 -7.06
C VAL A 239 -9.08 -23.31 -8.02
N ASN A 240 -8.40 -22.25 -8.48
CA ASN A 240 -7.28 -22.37 -9.42
C ASN A 240 -6.14 -23.23 -8.84
N GLU A 241 -5.96 -23.23 -7.51
CA GLU A 241 -4.92 -24.03 -6.84
C GLU A 241 -5.18 -25.55 -6.90
N HIS A 242 -6.37 -25.96 -7.37
CA HIS A 242 -6.84 -27.34 -7.38
C HIS A 242 -7.11 -27.89 -8.79
N VAL A 243 -6.94 -27.08 -9.83
CA VAL A 243 -7.19 -27.50 -11.21
C VAL A 243 -5.99 -28.31 -11.72
N GLU A 244 -6.28 -29.49 -12.25
CA GLU A 244 -5.28 -30.41 -12.82
C GLU A 244 -5.17 -30.30 -14.35
N ALA A 245 -6.05 -29.52 -14.97
CA ALA A 245 -6.12 -29.31 -16.42
C ALA A 245 -5.26 -28.13 -16.88
N GLU A 246 -4.80 -28.16 -18.13
CA GLU A 246 -4.17 -27.00 -18.77
C GLU A 246 -5.20 -25.89 -19.07
N PRO A 247 -4.81 -24.60 -19.15
CA PRO A 247 -5.72 -23.52 -19.52
C PRO A 247 -6.46 -23.82 -20.83
N LEU A 248 -7.74 -23.44 -20.90
CA LEU A 248 -8.67 -23.73 -22.01
C LEU A 248 -9.03 -25.21 -22.22
N GLN A 249 -8.49 -26.12 -21.41
CA GLN A 249 -8.99 -27.50 -21.35
C GLN A 249 -10.17 -27.59 -20.37
N ARG A 250 -10.91 -28.69 -20.47
CA ARG A 250 -12.00 -29.00 -19.54
C ARG A 250 -11.49 -28.95 -18.10
N LEU A 251 -12.22 -28.26 -17.23
CA LEU A 251 -11.89 -28.17 -15.81
C LEU A 251 -12.02 -29.55 -15.17
N GLU A 252 -10.91 -30.04 -14.62
CA GLU A 252 -10.78 -31.34 -13.97
C GLU A 252 -9.94 -31.23 -12.69
N GLY A 253 -10.11 -32.21 -11.81
CA GLY A 253 -9.42 -32.34 -10.52
C GLY A 253 -10.29 -33.02 -9.47
N GLU A 254 -9.66 -33.57 -8.43
CA GLU A 254 -10.36 -34.32 -7.36
C GLU A 254 -11.40 -33.47 -6.60
N LEU A 255 -11.21 -32.15 -6.57
CA LEU A 255 -12.12 -31.22 -5.87
C LEU A 255 -13.32 -30.75 -6.70
N PHE A 256 -13.52 -31.31 -7.90
CA PHE A 256 -14.61 -30.93 -8.79
C PHE A 256 -15.50 -32.14 -9.14
N PRO A 257 -16.25 -32.68 -8.16
CA PRO A 257 -17.09 -33.84 -8.39
C PRO A 257 -18.15 -33.54 -9.46
N SER A 258 -18.46 -34.56 -10.25
CA SER A 258 -19.38 -34.47 -11.37
C SER A 258 -20.56 -35.41 -11.15
N PHE A 259 -21.75 -34.95 -11.55
CA PHE A 259 -23.01 -35.65 -11.37
C PHE A 259 -23.79 -35.72 -12.69
N GLY A 260 -24.48 -36.82 -12.96
CA GLY A 260 -25.27 -37.03 -14.20
C GLY A 260 -24.56 -37.90 -15.26
N THR A 261 -24.96 -37.76 -16.53
CA THR A 261 -24.42 -38.55 -17.66
C THR A 261 -23.49 -37.71 -18.53
N PHE A 262 -22.28 -38.21 -18.79
CA PHE A 262 -21.21 -37.53 -19.54
C PHE A 262 -20.86 -38.27 -20.83
N ASN A 263 -21.82 -38.47 -21.73
CA ASN A 263 -21.59 -39.30 -22.92
C ASN A 263 -21.18 -38.53 -24.17
N GLU A 264 -21.20 -37.18 -24.17
CA GLU A 264 -20.79 -36.39 -25.33
C GLU A 264 -20.03 -35.13 -24.89
N LEU A 265 -18.84 -34.93 -25.49
CA LEU A 265 -18.13 -33.65 -25.46
C LEU A 265 -18.94 -32.67 -26.32
N VAL A 266 -19.89 -31.95 -25.71
CA VAL A 266 -20.54 -30.83 -26.38
C VAL A 266 -19.70 -29.61 -26.10
N ASP A 267 -18.87 -29.20 -27.06
CA ASP A 267 -18.16 -27.92 -26.98
C ASP A 267 -19.20 -26.82 -26.77
N SER A 268 -19.21 -26.23 -25.57
CA SER A 268 -20.11 -25.12 -25.25
C SER A 268 -19.88 -23.93 -26.19
N GLY A 269 -18.73 -23.88 -26.89
CA GLY A 269 -18.48 -23.11 -28.10
C GLY A 269 -18.47 -21.59 -27.94
N LYS A 270 -18.88 -21.07 -26.79
CA LYS A 270 -18.95 -19.63 -26.52
C LYS A 270 -18.30 -19.34 -25.18
N ASP A 271 -17.18 -18.65 -25.26
CA ASP A 271 -16.64 -17.90 -24.14
C ASP A 271 -17.63 -16.78 -23.78
N ILE A 272 -18.17 -16.81 -22.56
CA ILE A 272 -19.10 -15.78 -22.10
C ILE A 272 -18.42 -14.46 -21.73
N HIS A 273 -17.08 -14.45 -21.68
CA HIS A 273 -16.31 -13.31 -21.20
C HIS A 273 -15.83 -12.43 -22.36
N GLY A 274 -15.97 -11.11 -22.22
CA GLY A 274 -15.44 -10.12 -23.17
C GLY A 274 -13.96 -9.78 -22.99
N GLY A 275 -13.20 -10.57 -22.21
CA GLY A 275 -11.85 -10.24 -21.72
C GLY A 275 -11.84 -9.59 -20.33
N THR A 276 -10.64 -9.40 -19.77
CA THR A 276 -10.43 -8.79 -18.44
C THR A 276 -10.21 -7.29 -18.53
N VAL A 277 -10.90 -6.51 -17.69
CA VAL A 277 -10.68 -5.07 -17.54
C VAL A 277 -10.01 -4.82 -16.19
N ARG A 278 -8.70 -4.59 -16.19
CA ARG A 278 -7.95 -4.22 -14.98
C ARG A 278 -7.79 -2.69 -14.95
N HIS A 279 -8.48 -2.02 -14.03
CA HIS A 279 -8.23 -0.60 -13.74
C HIS A 279 -7.36 -0.47 -12.47
N ASN A 280 -6.34 0.40 -12.51
CA ASN A 280 -5.55 0.86 -11.34
C ASN A 280 -4.68 -0.17 -10.58
N SER A 281 -4.15 -1.20 -11.25
CA SER A 281 -2.94 -1.96 -10.83
C SER A 281 -2.94 -2.68 -9.46
N ILE A 282 -4.03 -2.67 -8.69
CA ILE A 282 -4.12 -3.39 -7.41
C ILE A 282 -5.53 -3.96 -7.23
N SER A 283 -5.62 -5.28 -7.18
CA SER A 283 -6.81 -6.01 -6.74
C SER A 283 -6.84 -6.24 -5.24
N MET A 284 -8.00 -6.57 -4.69
CA MET A 284 -8.11 -6.98 -3.28
C MET A 284 -7.31 -8.27 -2.97
N TYR A 285 -7.06 -9.14 -3.95
CA TYR A 285 -6.11 -10.23 -3.78
C TYR A 285 -4.66 -9.71 -3.76
N ASP A 286 -4.36 -8.67 -4.53
CA ASP A 286 -3.12 -7.92 -4.38
C ASP A 286 -3.04 -7.25 -3.02
N ALA A 287 -4.14 -6.84 -2.38
CA ALA A 287 -4.10 -6.29 -1.02
C ALA A 287 -3.54 -7.30 -0.02
N SER A 288 -3.92 -8.58 -0.08
CA SER A 288 -3.33 -9.60 0.79
C SER A 288 -1.83 -9.81 0.55
N LYS A 289 -1.40 -9.80 -0.73
CA LYS A 289 0.01 -9.86 -1.12
C LYS A 289 0.79 -8.61 -0.73
N ILE A 290 0.19 -7.44 -0.88
CA ILE A 290 0.75 -6.14 -0.52
C ILE A 290 0.92 -6.07 0.98
N VAL A 291 -0.09 -6.42 1.76
CA VAL A 291 0.00 -6.46 3.23
C VAL A 291 1.07 -7.46 3.65
N ALA A 292 1.12 -8.65 3.05
CA ALA A 292 2.21 -9.60 3.31
C ALA A 292 3.59 -9.00 2.98
N GLN A 293 3.72 -8.32 1.85
CA GLN A 293 4.97 -7.66 1.46
C GLN A 293 5.35 -6.52 2.41
N GLN A 294 4.38 -5.70 2.82
CA GLN A 294 4.57 -4.66 3.83
C GLN A 294 5.15 -5.27 5.10
N MET A 295 4.50 -6.29 5.66
CA MET A 295 4.96 -6.90 6.91
C MET A 295 6.35 -7.52 6.76
N LYS A 296 6.64 -8.19 5.65
CA LYS A 296 7.98 -8.73 5.36
C LYS A 296 9.03 -7.64 5.30
N THR A 297 8.76 -6.54 4.59
CA THR A 297 9.70 -5.42 4.47
C THR A 297 9.91 -4.72 5.81
N ILE A 298 8.85 -4.47 6.58
CA ILE A 298 8.93 -3.82 7.89
C ILE A 298 9.77 -4.66 8.88
N THR A 299 9.56 -5.97 8.86
CA THR A 299 10.20 -6.88 9.83
C THR A 299 11.55 -7.44 9.37
N GLY A 300 11.84 -7.40 8.07
CA GLY A 300 12.98 -8.11 7.46
C GLY A 300 12.82 -9.63 7.46
N SER A 301 11.61 -10.16 7.70
CA SER A 301 11.34 -11.60 7.74
C SER A 301 10.86 -12.11 6.37
N ASP A 302 11.33 -13.30 5.98
CA ASP A 302 10.85 -14.01 4.78
C ASP A 302 9.70 -14.99 5.07
N GLN A 303 9.26 -15.09 6.33
CA GLN A 303 8.24 -16.05 6.78
C GLN A 303 6.84 -15.73 6.22
N SER A 304 5.90 -16.69 6.36
CA SER A 304 4.49 -16.45 6.01
C SER A 304 3.89 -15.39 6.92
N LEU A 305 2.89 -14.66 6.42
CA LEU A 305 2.25 -13.60 7.19
C LEU A 305 1.62 -14.10 8.52
N PRO A 306 0.92 -15.25 8.58
CA PRO A 306 0.49 -15.84 9.86
C PRO A 306 1.63 -16.06 10.85
N THR A 307 2.80 -16.47 10.37
CA THR A 307 3.98 -16.68 11.23
C THR A 307 4.53 -15.36 11.77
N ILE A 308 4.58 -14.31 10.92
CA ILE A 308 5.01 -12.97 11.32
C ILE A 308 4.03 -12.41 12.37
N LEU A 309 2.74 -12.43 12.08
CA LEU A 309 1.72 -11.84 12.95
C LEU A 309 1.48 -12.65 14.24
N GLY A 310 1.78 -13.95 14.23
CA GLY A 310 1.74 -14.80 15.43
C GLY A 310 2.95 -14.64 16.36
N SER A 311 3.97 -13.86 15.97
CA SER A 311 5.16 -13.61 16.80
C SER A 311 5.06 -12.27 17.50
N GLU A 312 4.96 -12.26 18.82
CA GLU A 312 4.92 -11.02 19.63
C GLU A 312 6.10 -10.09 19.31
N ALA A 313 7.29 -10.64 19.10
CA ALA A 313 8.48 -9.86 18.77
C ALA A 313 8.37 -9.18 17.39
N GLN A 314 7.82 -9.86 16.39
CA GLN A 314 7.66 -9.31 15.04
C GLN A 314 6.51 -8.29 15.00
N VAL A 315 5.40 -8.57 15.69
CA VAL A 315 4.29 -7.62 15.87
C VAL A 315 4.78 -6.34 16.54
N GLN A 316 5.62 -6.46 17.57
CA GLN A 316 6.21 -5.32 18.24
C GLN A 316 7.08 -4.46 17.29
N ILE A 317 7.87 -5.10 16.41
CA ILE A 317 8.64 -4.39 15.37
C ILE A 317 7.71 -3.61 14.44
N ILE A 318 6.60 -4.20 14.01
CA ILE A 318 5.63 -3.55 13.11
C ILE A 318 4.97 -2.36 13.80
N ILE A 319 4.56 -2.51 15.06
CA ILE A 319 3.99 -1.43 15.86
C ILE A 319 5.00 -0.29 15.99
N GLU A 320 6.21 -0.57 16.47
CA GLU A 320 7.26 0.44 16.68
C GLU A 320 7.61 1.17 15.38
N ALA A 321 7.73 0.44 14.25
CA ALA A 321 7.96 1.05 12.96
C ALA A 321 6.79 1.94 12.53
N THR A 322 5.55 1.47 12.69
CA THR A 322 4.34 2.22 12.29
C THR A 322 4.18 3.51 13.10
N ILE A 323 4.45 3.46 14.40
CA ILE A 323 4.46 4.66 15.27
C ILE A 323 5.61 5.59 14.89
N ARG A 324 6.82 5.07 14.71
CA ARG A 324 8.01 5.86 14.39
C ARG A 324 7.85 6.63 13.07
N GLU A 325 7.26 6.03 12.06
CA GLU A 325 7.01 6.70 10.77
C GLU A 325 5.81 7.68 10.81
N GLY A 326 5.11 7.80 11.95
CA GLY A 326 3.92 8.67 12.07
C GLY A 326 2.71 8.16 11.28
N PHE A 327 2.66 6.85 10.99
CA PHE A 327 1.56 6.25 10.24
C PHE A 327 0.37 5.91 11.13
N CYS A 328 0.54 5.85 12.43
CA CYS A 328 -0.53 5.81 13.42
C CYS A 328 0.09 6.29 14.73
N ASP A 329 -0.68 6.99 15.57
CA ASP A 329 -0.19 7.51 16.85
C ASP A 329 -0.61 6.59 18.03
N ASP A 330 -1.48 5.60 17.78
CA ASP A 330 -2.02 4.69 18.78
C ASP A 330 -1.51 3.26 18.56
N ALA A 331 -0.60 2.82 19.44
CA ALA A 331 -0.02 1.48 19.38
C ALA A 331 -1.05 0.36 19.57
N GLU A 332 -2.11 0.59 20.36
CA GLU A 332 -3.16 -0.41 20.57
C GLU A 332 -4.06 -0.52 19.33
N GLU A 333 -4.31 0.58 18.61
CA GLU A 333 -5.03 0.55 17.33
C GLU A 333 -4.27 -0.28 16.28
N VAL A 334 -2.94 -0.07 16.17
CA VAL A 334 -2.08 -0.88 15.27
C VAL A 334 -2.13 -2.35 15.68
N LYS A 335 -1.98 -2.64 16.96
CA LYS A 335 -1.99 -4.01 17.49
C LYS A 335 -3.31 -4.73 17.21
N GLU A 336 -4.44 -4.06 17.41
CA GLU A 336 -5.76 -4.62 17.12
C GLU A 336 -5.92 -4.92 15.62
N ALA A 337 -5.51 -3.98 14.74
CA ALA A 337 -5.55 -4.21 13.31
C ALA A 337 -4.69 -5.42 12.88
N LEU A 338 -3.49 -5.56 13.44
CA LEU A 338 -2.61 -6.70 13.20
C LEU A 338 -3.21 -8.01 13.72
N LYS A 339 -3.89 -7.98 14.88
CA LYS A 339 -4.56 -9.17 15.44
C LYS A 339 -5.69 -9.65 14.53
N ARG A 340 -6.50 -8.74 14.00
CA ARG A 340 -7.57 -9.06 13.05
C ARG A 340 -7.03 -9.66 11.75
N LEU A 341 -5.91 -9.12 11.25
CA LEU A 341 -5.19 -9.71 10.11
C LEU A 341 -4.68 -11.11 10.41
N GLU A 342 -4.09 -11.34 11.59
CA GLU A 342 -3.61 -12.66 12.03
C GLU A 342 -4.73 -13.70 11.98
N ILE A 343 -5.89 -13.37 12.57
CA ILE A 343 -7.07 -14.25 12.59
C ILE A 343 -7.54 -14.52 11.16
N SER A 344 -7.72 -13.47 10.35
CA SER A 344 -8.21 -13.60 8.97
C SER A 344 -7.31 -14.47 8.09
N PHE A 345 -5.99 -14.26 8.14
CA PHE A 345 -5.03 -15.05 7.36
C PHE A 345 -4.91 -16.48 7.88
N SER A 346 -4.87 -16.67 9.19
CA SER A 346 -4.78 -18.00 9.79
C SER A 346 -6.03 -18.84 9.50
N ALA A 347 -7.22 -18.24 9.52
CA ALA A 347 -8.47 -18.91 9.15
C ALA A 347 -8.47 -19.32 7.67
N TYR A 348 -7.91 -18.48 6.79
CA TYR A 348 -7.77 -18.82 5.37
C TYR A 348 -6.80 -19.99 5.16
N GLU A 349 -5.61 -19.92 5.75
CA GLU A 349 -4.57 -20.94 5.58
C GLU A 349 -4.98 -22.30 6.16
N LYS A 350 -5.50 -22.33 7.39
CA LYS A 350 -5.84 -23.57 8.09
C LYS A 350 -7.17 -24.16 7.63
N HIS A 351 -8.19 -23.31 7.43
CA HIS A 351 -9.58 -23.76 7.34
C HIS A 351 -10.26 -23.40 6.01
N ARG A 352 -9.56 -22.73 5.08
CA ARG A 352 -10.14 -22.17 3.85
C ARG A 352 -11.35 -21.27 4.13
N ALA A 353 -11.36 -20.66 5.31
CA ALA A 353 -12.39 -19.76 5.78
C ALA A 353 -11.95 -18.30 5.60
N ARG A 354 -12.90 -17.37 5.46
CA ARG A 354 -12.58 -15.94 5.35
C ARG A 354 -13.72 -15.04 5.81
N ASN A 355 -13.44 -13.75 5.93
CA ASN A 355 -14.47 -12.73 5.95
C ASN A 355 -14.84 -12.31 4.51
N VAL A 356 -16.10 -12.43 4.10
CA VAL A 356 -16.52 -11.96 2.76
C VAL A 356 -16.50 -10.44 2.61
N TYR A 357 -16.50 -9.70 3.72
CA TYR A 357 -16.45 -8.24 3.74
C TYR A 357 -15.01 -7.69 3.78
N ASN A 358 -14.00 -8.56 3.98
CA ASN A 358 -12.59 -8.21 4.06
C ASN A 358 -12.27 -7.10 5.08
N SER A 359 -13.07 -7.01 6.15
CA SER A 359 -12.99 -5.94 7.16
C SER A 359 -11.62 -5.79 7.82
N ALA A 360 -10.91 -6.90 8.08
CA ALA A 360 -9.55 -6.84 8.65
C ALA A 360 -8.54 -6.15 7.72
N TYR A 361 -8.64 -6.40 6.41
CA TYR A 361 -7.77 -5.78 5.41
C TYR A 361 -8.07 -4.29 5.27
N SER A 362 -9.34 -3.94 5.16
CA SER A 362 -9.79 -2.54 5.11
C SER A 362 -9.36 -1.78 6.37
N ASN A 363 -9.50 -2.40 7.55
CA ASN A 363 -9.09 -1.81 8.80
C ASN A 363 -7.57 -1.57 8.85
N TRP A 364 -6.74 -2.54 8.48
CA TRP A 364 -5.30 -2.29 8.37
C TRP A 364 -4.99 -1.19 7.38
N TRP A 365 -5.66 -1.17 6.22
CA TRP A 365 -5.45 -0.17 5.18
C TRP A 365 -5.69 1.26 5.68
N GLU A 366 -6.76 1.45 6.46
CA GLU A 366 -7.10 2.72 7.12
C GLU A 366 -6.11 3.08 8.23
N VAL A 367 -5.74 2.11 9.08
CA VAL A 367 -4.82 2.34 10.20
C VAL A 367 -3.44 2.74 9.70
N ALA A 368 -2.81 1.95 8.82
CA ALA A 368 -1.46 2.24 8.35
C ALA A 368 -1.13 1.71 6.94
N GLY A 369 -1.90 0.77 6.41
CA GLY A 369 -1.59 0.05 5.18
C GLY A 369 -1.47 0.94 3.95
N HIS A 370 -2.32 1.97 3.79
CA HIS A 370 -2.16 2.92 2.68
C HIS A 370 -0.85 3.71 2.78
N ARG A 371 -0.48 4.15 3.98
CA ARG A 371 0.74 4.93 4.23
C ARG A 371 1.99 4.08 4.01
N TRP A 372 2.00 2.85 4.52
CA TRP A 372 3.05 1.88 4.21
C TRP A 372 3.14 1.58 2.71
N TYR A 373 2.01 1.46 2.02
CA TYR A 373 2.01 1.22 0.57
C TYR A 373 2.69 2.37 -0.18
N THR A 374 2.28 3.60 0.08
CA THR A 374 2.88 4.80 -0.53
C THR A 374 4.37 4.91 -0.18
N HIS A 375 4.72 4.76 1.10
CA HIS A 375 6.09 4.86 1.58
C HIS A 375 7.02 3.84 0.89
N LEU A 376 6.56 2.59 0.75
CA LEU A 376 7.33 1.53 0.09
C LEU A 376 7.37 1.66 -1.44
N GLN A 377 6.52 2.48 -2.05
CA GLN A 377 6.53 2.75 -3.50
C GLN A 377 7.30 4.00 -3.90
N THR A 378 7.50 4.96 -2.99
CA THR A 378 8.29 6.16 -3.28
C THR A 378 9.73 5.78 -3.62
N THR A 379 10.13 6.06 -4.87
CA THR A 379 11.49 5.87 -5.36
C THR A 379 12.26 7.19 -5.31
N VAL A 380 13.45 7.17 -4.70
CA VAL A 380 14.33 8.34 -4.57
C VAL A 380 15.57 8.16 -5.43
N GLY A 381 15.77 9.04 -6.41
CA GLY A 381 16.98 9.13 -7.20
C GLY A 381 17.98 10.10 -6.59
N VAL A 382 19.22 9.71 -6.37
CA VAL A 382 20.29 10.59 -5.87
C VAL A 382 21.28 10.89 -6.99
N VAL A 383 21.44 12.17 -7.32
CA VAL A 383 22.29 12.67 -8.41
C VAL A 383 23.54 13.33 -7.84
N GLY A 384 24.72 12.78 -8.16
CA GLY A 384 26.03 13.21 -7.68
C GLY A 384 26.44 12.46 -6.41
N LEU A 385 27.24 11.41 -6.52
CA LEU A 385 27.62 10.51 -5.41
C LEU A 385 28.95 10.92 -4.76
N GLY A 386 29.11 12.22 -4.51
CA GLY A 386 30.17 12.79 -3.66
C GLY A 386 29.93 12.51 -2.17
N SER A 387 30.62 13.20 -1.27
CA SER A 387 30.46 12.99 0.19
C SER A 387 29.00 13.18 0.66
N VAL A 388 28.34 14.25 0.19
CA VAL A 388 26.92 14.54 0.49
C VAL A 388 26.02 13.48 -0.16
N GLY A 389 26.24 13.19 -1.44
CA GLY A 389 25.42 12.22 -2.17
C GLY A 389 25.51 10.79 -1.64
N LYS A 390 26.68 10.35 -1.18
CA LYS A 390 26.85 9.04 -0.54
C LYS A 390 26.12 8.96 0.80
N ALA A 391 26.16 10.02 1.60
CA ALA A 391 25.40 10.11 2.84
C ALA A 391 23.89 10.10 2.59
N ALA A 392 23.45 10.86 1.58
CA ALA A 392 22.06 10.88 1.13
C ALA A 392 21.63 9.49 0.64
N PHE A 393 22.32 8.91 -0.34
CA PHE A 393 22.01 7.59 -0.91
C PHE A 393 21.93 6.52 0.18
N SER A 394 22.92 6.47 1.07
CA SER A 394 22.96 5.50 2.19
C SER A 394 21.79 5.68 3.16
N THR A 395 21.37 6.91 3.43
CA THR A 395 20.25 7.18 4.33
C THR A 395 18.92 6.89 3.65
N PHE A 396 18.68 7.43 2.45
CA PHE A 396 17.46 7.16 1.68
C PHE A 396 17.25 5.67 1.42
N SER A 397 18.31 4.90 1.13
CA SER A 397 18.21 3.45 0.89
C SER A 397 17.70 2.65 2.11
N LYS A 398 17.71 3.23 3.32
CA LYS A 398 17.13 2.59 4.52
C LYS A 398 15.61 2.78 4.62
N HIS A 399 15.07 3.77 3.91
CA HIS A 399 13.67 4.19 4.03
C HIS A 399 12.90 4.05 2.70
N PHE A 400 13.59 4.12 1.57
CA PHE A 400 12.99 4.17 0.23
C PHE A 400 13.75 3.28 -0.75
N HIS A 401 13.07 2.83 -1.80
CA HIS A 401 13.77 2.31 -2.97
C HIS A 401 14.62 3.44 -3.56
N THR A 402 15.95 3.28 -3.54
CA THR A 402 16.87 4.37 -3.89
C THR A 402 17.78 3.98 -5.03
N VAL A 403 17.85 4.83 -6.04
CA VAL A 403 18.73 4.69 -7.21
C VAL A 403 19.73 5.84 -7.24
N GLY A 404 20.91 5.62 -7.80
CA GLY A 404 22.03 6.55 -7.70
C GLY A 404 22.66 6.79 -9.06
N PHE A 405 22.88 8.05 -9.41
CA PHE A 405 23.56 8.47 -10.62
C PHE A 405 24.69 9.44 -10.29
N ASP A 406 25.84 9.31 -10.94
CA ASP A 406 26.96 10.23 -10.83
C ASP A 406 27.35 10.76 -12.22
N LEU A 407 27.83 11.99 -12.26
CA LEU A 407 28.20 12.66 -13.51
C LEU A 407 29.42 12.01 -14.19
N ASP A 408 30.17 11.18 -13.47
CA ASP A 408 31.26 10.35 -14.02
C ASP A 408 30.77 9.12 -14.81
N GLY A 409 29.45 8.94 -14.95
CA GLY A 409 28.82 7.89 -15.74
C GLY A 409 28.42 6.64 -14.94
N ARG A 410 28.56 6.66 -13.60
CA ARG A 410 28.00 5.61 -12.74
C ARG A 410 26.48 5.77 -12.60
N GLY A 411 25.76 4.65 -12.62
CA GLY A 411 24.30 4.60 -12.52
C GLY A 411 23.58 4.77 -13.87
N ASP A 412 22.26 4.59 -13.86
CA ASP A 412 21.40 4.82 -15.03
C ASP A 412 20.54 6.07 -14.82
N TRP A 413 20.65 7.03 -15.74
CA TRP A 413 19.83 8.24 -15.71
C TRP A 413 18.34 7.95 -15.90
N ASN A 414 17.97 6.88 -16.61
CA ASN A 414 16.57 6.51 -16.81
C ASN A 414 15.91 6.10 -15.49
N GLU A 415 16.66 5.51 -14.55
CA GLU A 415 16.17 5.21 -13.21
C GLU A 415 15.89 6.49 -12.41
N ILE A 416 16.70 7.54 -12.61
CA ILE A 416 16.43 8.88 -12.03
C ILE A 416 15.15 9.48 -12.65
N LEU A 417 14.93 9.33 -13.96
CA LEU A 417 13.72 9.83 -14.60
C LEU A 417 12.45 9.07 -14.16
N ALA A 418 12.59 7.79 -13.80
CA ALA A 418 11.51 6.96 -13.30
C ALA A 418 11.23 7.16 -11.79
N SER A 419 12.08 7.89 -11.06
CA SER A 419 11.91 8.11 -9.63
C SER A 419 10.81 9.15 -9.33
N ASN A 420 10.27 9.12 -8.12
CA ASN A 420 9.32 10.15 -7.68
C ASN A 420 10.06 11.43 -7.25
N VAL A 421 11.29 11.28 -6.75
CA VAL A 421 12.11 12.37 -6.20
C VAL A 421 13.51 12.29 -6.79
N ALA A 422 14.08 13.42 -7.17
CA ALA A 422 15.47 13.53 -7.61
C ALA A 422 16.26 14.45 -6.65
N VAL A 423 17.09 13.87 -5.79
CA VAL A 423 17.93 14.59 -4.82
C VAL A 423 19.27 14.94 -5.45
N VAL A 424 19.55 16.24 -5.59
CA VAL A 424 20.69 16.75 -6.36
C VAL A 424 21.82 17.21 -5.42
N CYS A 425 22.92 16.46 -5.46
CA CYS A 425 24.10 16.56 -4.59
C CYS A 425 25.40 16.79 -5.38
N VAL A 426 25.32 17.39 -6.56
CA VAL A 426 26.46 17.65 -7.46
C VAL A 426 27.38 18.77 -6.93
N PRO A 427 28.68 18.75 -7.23
CA PRO A 427 29.62 19.76 -6.73
C PRO A 427 29.37 21.15 -7.30
N THR A 428 29.51 22.16 -6.45
CA THR A 428 29.48 23.59 -6.81
C THR A 428 30.80 24.25 -6.44
N ASN A 429 31.80 24.15 -7.30
CA ASN A 429 33.15 24.62 -7.00
C ASN A 429 33.25 26.15 -7.07
N ALA A 430 34.26 26.73 -6.42
CA ALA A 430 34.55 28.16 -6.60
C ALA A 430 35.08 28.43 -8.01
N THR A 431 34.57 29.47 -8.65
CA THR A 431 35.12 30.04 -9.87
C THR A 431 36.35 30.90 -9.57
N ASN A 432 37.09 31.29 -10.61
CA ASN A 432 38.23 32.21 -10.49
C ASN A 432 37.82 33.58 -9.87
N ASP A 433 36.55 33.97 -10.03
CA ASP A 433 35.99 35.22 -9.49
C ASP A 433 35.36 35.05 -8.10
N SER A 434 35.63 33.92 -7.43
CA SER A 434 35.12 33.57 -6.10
C SER A 434 33.59 33.43 -6.01
N GLN A 435 32.91 33.12 -7.12
CA GLN A 435 31.49 32.75 -7.13
C GLN A 435 31.33 31.23 -7.06
N LEU A 436 30.13 30.74 -6.76
CA LEU A 436 29.83 29.31 -6.86
C LEU A 436 29.41 28.94 -8.29
N ASP A 437 30.10 27.96 -8.88
CA ASP A 437 29.72 27.37 -10.15
C ASP A 437 28.53 26.42 -9.95
N VAL A 438 27.34 26.86 -10.38
CA VAL A 438 26.09 26.10 -10.30
C VAL A 438 25.74 25.39 -11.61
N THR A 439 26.65 25.37 -12.60
CA THR A 439 26.39 24.82 -13.94
C THR A 439 25.87 23.39 -13.87
N GLN A 440 26.46 22.54 -13.03
CA GLN A 440 26.03 21.14 -12.90
C GLN A 440 24.61 20.99 -12.34
N VAL A 441 24.17 21.90 -11.45
CA VAL A 441 22.80 21.89 -10.93
C VAL A 441 21.81 22.27 -12.04
N MET A 442 22.17 23.29 -12.84
CA MET A 442 21.38 23.71 -14.00
C MET A 442 21.30 22.63 -15.08
N ASP A 443 22.39 21.92 -15.34
CA ASP A 443 22.45 20.81 -16.30
C ASP A 443 21.56 19.64 -15.86
N VAL A 444 21.53 19.34 -14.56
CA VAL A 444 20.64 18.32 -13.99
C VAL A 444 19.19 18.74 -14.15
N ALA A 445 18.83 19.99 -13.84
CA ALA A 445 17.48 20.51 -14.06
C ALA A 445 17.08 20.43 -15.54
N GLU A 446 17.98 20.83 -16.46
CA GLU A 446 17.75 20.73 -17.90
C GLU A 446 17.52 19.29 -18.36
N LYS A 447 18.34 18.35 -17.89
CA LYS A 447 18.18 16.92 -18.20
C LYS A 447 16.88 16.33 -17.66
N LEU A 448 16.44 16.73 -16.47
CA LEU A 448 15.17 16.28 -15.88
C LEU A 448 14.00 16.77 -16.73
N VAL A 449 14.01 18.05 -17.13
CA VAL A 449 12.99 18.62 -18.02
C VAL A 449 13.01 17.95 -19.39
N ALA A 450 14.18 17.79 -20.00
CA ALA A 450 14.32 17.14 -21.30
C ALA A 450 13.86 15.67 -21.28
N GLY A 451 14.04 14.99 -20.14
CA GLY A 451 13.56 13.64 -19.89
C GLY A 451 12.10 13.54 -19.45
N SER A 452 11.35 14.65 -19.42
CA SER A 452 9.94 14.70 -18.97
C SER A 452 9.73 14.17 -17.54
N PHE A 453 10.69 14.42 -16.64
CA PHE A 453 10.57 14.07 -15.23
C PHE A 453 9.35 14.73 -14.59
N SER A 454 8.48 13.93 -13.97
CA SER A 454 7.23 14.38 -13.34
C SER A 454 7.31 14.53 -11.82
N GLY A 455 8.44 14.17 -11.22
CA GLY A 455 8.67 14.16 -9.79
C GLY A 455 9.10 15.50 -9.19
N LEU A 456 9.57 15.46 -7.95
CA LEU A 456 10.13 16.63 -7.24
C LEU A 456 11.67 16.61 -7.27
N MET A 457 12.28 17.69 -7.76
CA MET A 457 13.73 17.89 -7.67
C MET A 457 14.08 18.58 -6.34
N ILE A 458 14.83 17.90 -5.47
CA ILE A 458 15.31 18.46 -4.19
C ILE A 458 16.80 18.77 -4.31
N VAL A 459 17.16 20.05 -4.34
CA VAL A 459 18.56 20.47 -4.40
C VAL A 459 19.16 20.50 -2.99
N LYS A 460 20.29 19.81 -2.83
CA LYS A 460 21.11 19.76 -1.60
C LYS A 460 22.44 20.51 -1.75
N SER A 461 22.94 20.62 -2.98
CA SER A 461 24.17 21.35 -3.31
C SER A 461 24.15 22.80 -2.80
N THR A 462 25.29 23.34 -2.35
CA THR A 462 25.39 24.76 -1.98
C THR A 462 25.23 25.64 -3.22
N LEU A 463 24.34 26.63 -3.17
CA LEU A 463 24.01 27.47 -4.32
C LEU A 463 24.47 28.92 -4.14
N GLN A 464 24.65 29.61 -5.27
CA GLN A 464 24.74 31.06 -5.30
C GLN A 464 23.35 31.67 -5.03
N PRO A 465 23.21 32.75 -4.24
CA PRO A 465 21.94 33.43 -4.06
C PRO A 465 21.28 33.80 -5.41
N GLY A 466 20.02 33.41 -5.57
CA GLY A 466 19.20 33.59 -6.78
C GLY A 466 19.18 32.38 -7.72
N THR A 467 19.85 31.27 -7.40
CA THR A 467 19.93 30.11 -8.30
C THR A 467 18.58 29.40 -8.42
N MET A 468 17.90 29.17 -7.31
CA MET A 468 16.58 28.51 -7.31
C MET A 468 15.52 29.33 -8.05
N ASP A 469 15.55 30.66 -7.92
CA ASP A 469 14.65 31.56 -8.67
C ASP A 469 14.95 31.46 -10.17
N ALA A 470 16.23 31.42 -10.56
CA ALA A 470 16.62 31.22 -11.97
C ALA A 470 16.19 29.84 -12.52
N ILE A 471 16.19 28.78 -11.70
CA ILE A 471 15.67 27.46 -12.07
C ILE A 471 14.15 27.54 -12.31
N ASN A 472 13.41 28.14 -11.37
CA ASN A 472 11.96 28.31 -11.49
C ASN A 472 11.56 29.14 -12.72
N GLU A 473 12.28 30.23 -13.00
CA GLU A 473 12.01 31.08 -14.16
C GLU A 473 12.32 30.37 -15.48
N ARG A 474 13.41 29.61 -15.54
CA ARG A 474 13.85 28.92 -16.76
C ARG A 474 13.09 27.62 -17.03
N TYR A 475 12.63 26.94 -15.98
CA TYR A 475 11.98 25.63 -16.04
C TYR A 475 10.67 25.59 -15.24
N PRO A 476 9.64 26.36 -15.64
CA PRO A 476 8.42 26.52 -14.84
C PRO A 476 7.58 25.24 -14.69
N SER A 477 7.83 24.22 -15.51
CA SER A 477 7.17 22.91 -15.41
C SER A 477 7.86 21.97 -14.41
N LEU A 478 9.08 22.30 -13.97
CA LEU A 478 9.84 21.47 -13.04
C LEU A 478 9.49 21.85 -11.61
N ARG A 479 9.02 20.87 -10.83
CA ARG A 479 8.78 21.04 -9.39
C ARG A 479 10.14 21.02 -8.68
N VAL A 480 10.43 22.07 -7.92
CA VAL A 480 11.74 22.22 -7.28
C VAL A 480 11.62 22.60 -5.81
N ALA A 481 12.52 22.04 -5.02
CA ALA A 481 12.71 22.38 -3.64
C ALA A 481 14.21 22.50 -3.33
N TYR A 482 14.53 23.27 -2.31
CA TYR A 482 15.89 23.42 -1.82
C TYR A 482 15.96 23.05 -0.35
N ALA A 483 16.84 22.12 -0.02
CA ALA A 483 17.11 21.64 1.33
C ALA A 483 18.64 21.62 1.54
N PRO A 484 19.27 22.76 1.91
CA PRO A 484 20.71 22.85 2.06
C PRO A 484 21.25 21.85 3.09
N GLU A 485 22.42 21.29 2.81
CA GLU A 485 23.13 20.41 3.75
C GLU A 485 23.92 21.23 4.78
N PHE A 486 24.18 20.70 5.98
CA PHE A 486 25.04 21.34 7.01
C PHE A 486 26.07 20.36 7.60
N LEU A 487 26.51 19.40 6.79
CA LEU A 487 27.29 18.24 7.20
C LEU A 487 28.76 18.58 7.45
N ARG A 488 29.43 17.74 8.25
CA ARG A 488 30.90 17.69 8.33
C ARG A 488 31.41 16.55 7.47
N GLU A 489 32.42 16.78 6.63
CA GLU A 489 32.90 15.78 5.65
C GLU A 489 33.31 14.44 6.31
N LYS A 490 33.82 14.46 7.54
CA LYS A 490 34.21 13.25 8.30
C LYS A 490 33.02 12.45 8.86
N ASP A 491 31.93 13.13 9.20
CA ASP A 491 30.77 12.56 9.89
C ASP A 491 29.49 12.72 9.03
N ALA A 492 29.64 12.77 7.71
CA ALA A 492 28.58 13.19 6.79
C ALA A 492 27.33 12.30 6.88
N LEU A 493 27.51 11.00 7.17
CA LEU A 493 26.40 10.07 7.32
C LEU A 493 25.58 10.34 8.59
N GLU A 494 26.26 10.46 9.73
CA GLU A 494 25.64 10.75 11.03
C GLU A 494 24.89 12.08 10.96
N TRP A 495 25.54 13.13 10.44
CA TRP A 495 24.94 14.46 10.33
C TRP A 495 23.78 14.53 9.33
N PHE A 496 23.67 13.58 8.40
CA PHE A 496 22.53 13.49 7.49
C PHE A 496 21.36 12.73 8.14
N GLN A 497 21.65 11.71 8.95
CA GLN A 497 20.67 10.90 9.65
C GLN A 497 20.06 11.65 10.84
N THR A 498 20.89 12.35 11.61
CA THR A 498 20.50 13.10 12.80
C THR A 498 21.02 14.54 12.70
N PRO A 499 20.42 15.38 11.83
CA PRO A 499 20.88 16.76 11.66
C PRO A 499 20.44 17.64 12.84
N ASP A 500 21.19 18.73 13.11
CA ASP A 500 20.80 19.73 14.12
C ASP A 500 19.50 20.47 13.76
N ARG A 501 19.16 20.51 12.46
CA ARG A 501 17.97 21.17 11.88
C ARG A 501 17.79 20.74 10.44
N LEU A 502 16.55 20.79 9.96
CA LEU A 502 16.22 20.72 8.53
C LEU A 502 15.80 22.11 8.05
N VAL A 503 16.64 22.77 7.25
CA VAL A 503 16.25 24.00 6.53
C VAL A 503 15.72 23.58 5.17
N TYR A 504 14.58 24.15 4.76
CA TYR A 504 14.02 23.86 3.45
C TYR A 504 13.21 25.02 2.87
N SER A 505 13.02 24.99 1.55
CA SER A 505 12.19 25.91 0.79
C SER A 505 11.56 25.18 -0.40
N CYS A 506 10.26 25.35 -0.60
CA CYS A 506 9.46 24.71 -1.64
C CYS A 506 8.12 25.43 -1.80
N SER A 507 7.38 25.07 -2.86
CA SER A 507 5.96 25.43 -3.00
C SER A 507 5.12 24.79 -1.88
N THR A 508 3.92 25.30 -1.64
CA THR A 508 3.04 24.70 -0.62
C THR A 508 2.55 23.33 -1.05
N GLU A 509 2.39 23.10 -2.36
CA GLU A 509 1.97 21.83 -2.96
C GLU A 509 3.05 20.73 -2.83
N ASP A 510 4.33 21.12 -2.78
CA ASP A 510 5.47 20.20 -2.71
C ASP A 510 5.93 19.88 -1.29
N GLU A 511 5.45 20.64 -0.29
CA GLU A 511 5.91 20.56 1.10
C GLU A 511 5.68 19.18 1.71
N GLY A 512 4.52 18.57 1.49
CA GLY A 512 4.21 17.23 2.00
C GLY A 512 5.17 16.17 1.48
N MET A 513 5.42 16.15 0.17
CA MET A 513 6.33 15.21 -0.48
C MET A 513 7.78 15.42 -0.04
N LEU A 514 8.21 16.67 0.14
CA LEU A 514 9.55 16.96 0.67
C LEU A 514 9.70 16.46 2.11
N LEU A 515 8.73 16.75 2.99
CA LEU A 515 8.82 16.36 4.39
C LEU A 515 8.73 14.84 4.57
N GLU A 516 7.93 14.15 3.74
CA GLU A 516 7.91 12.69 3.67
C GLU A 516 9.29 12.13 3.32
N CYS A 517 10.01 12.74 2.37
CA CYS A 517 11.39 12.38 2.04
C CYS A 517 12.38 12.62 3.19
N PHE A 518 11.98 13.22 4.29
CA PHE A 518 12.83 13.45 5.46
C PHE A 518 12.13 12.96 6.75
N SER A 519 11.18 12.01 6.64
CA SER A 519 10.35 11.52 7.76
C SER A 519 11.16 10.91 8.91
N TRP A 520 12.34 10.35 8.62
CA TRP A 520 13.23 9.78 9.64
C TRP A 520 13.83 10.82 10.60
N ILE A 521 13.75 12.12 10.27
CA ILE A 521 14.29 13.18 11.12
C ILE A 521 13.31 13.44 12.27
N ASP A 522 13.76 13.13 13.49
CA ASP A 522 13.02 13.31 14.75
C ASP A 522 12.22 14.62 14.79
N GLU A 523 11.03 14.57 15.37
CA GLU A 523 10.13 15.72 15.48
C GLU A 523 10.74 16.89 16.25
N ASP A 524 11.57 16.59 17.26
CA ASP A 524 12.28 17.58 18.08
C ASP A 524 13.34 18.36 17.31
N ILE A 525 13.79 17.85 16.16
CA ILE A 525 14.74 18.55 15.30
C ILE A 525 14.02 19.69 14.57
N PRO A 526 14.46 20.95 14.72
CA PRO A 526 13.80 22.09 14.10
C PRO A 526 13.72 21.99 12.58
N LYS A 527 12.50 22.08 12.06
CA LYS A 527 12.20 22.13 10.62
C LYS A 527 11.89 23.58 10.24
N ILE A 528 12.82 24.25 9.58
CA ILE A 528 12.78 25.70 9.30
C ILE A 528 12.43 25.92 7.83
N ARG A 529 11.16 26.24 7.57
CA ARG A 529 10.70 26.68 6.24
C ARG A 529 11.06 28.13 5.99
N MET A 530 11.57 28.43 4.80
CA MET A 530 11.86 29.78 4.34
C MET A 530 11.72 29.90 2.82
N LYS A 531 11.89 31.11 2.27
CA LYS A 531 11.95 31.31 0.81
C LYS A 531 13.27 30.79 0.26
N HIS A 532 13.32 30.51 -1.04
CA HIS A 532 14.53 30.01 -1.70
C HIS A 532 15.77 30.87 -1.45
N LEU A 533 15.67 32.18 -1.72
CA LEU A 533 16.79 33.11 -1.52
C LEU A 533 17.26 33.18 -0.06
N GLU A 534 16.33 33.06 0.89
CA GLU A 534 16.63 33.05 2.33
C GLU A 534 17.42 31.79 2.71
N ALA A 535 17.06 30.62 2.16
CA ALA A 535 17.76 29.36 2.39
C ALA A 535 19.16 29.35 1.77
N GLU A 536 19.32 29.88 0.55
CA GLU A 536 20.61 30.00 -0.13
C GLU A 536 21.57 30.89 0.68
N LEU A 537 21.10 32.08 1.10
CA LEU A 537 21.86 32.99 1.96
C LEU A 537 22.16 32.38 3.33
N GLY A 538 21.20 31.67 3.93
CA GLY A 538 21.35 31.04 5.24
C GLY A 538 22.49 30.03 5.28
N LYS A 539 22.67 29.23 4.21
CA LYS A 539 23.79 28.28 4.09
C LYS A 539 25.14 28.98 4.03
N LEU A 540 25.27 30.01 3.19
CA LEU A 540 26.51 30.78 3.09
C LEU A 540 26.86 31.52 4.39
N ALA A 541 25.86 32.15 5.01
CA ALA A 541 26.02 32.87 6.27
C ALA A 541 26.49 31.94 7.40
N HIS A 542 25.97 30.71 7.47
CA HIS A 542 26.41 29.71 8.44
C HIS A 542 27.91 29.37 8.28
N ASN A 543 28.37 29.12 7.06
CA ASN A 543 29.77 28.80 6.80
C ASN A 543 30.70 30.01 7.04
N ALA A 544 30.27 31.23 6.70
CA ALA A 544 30.99 32.45 7.02
C ALA A 544 31.09 32.70 8.54
N TYR A 545 30.07 32.32 9.30
CA TYR A 545 30.11 32.40 10.77
C TYR A 545 31.12 31.41 11.37
N ILE A 546 31.21 30.19 10.83
CA ILE A 546 32.28 29.24 11.21
C ILE A 546 33.65 29.86 10.92
N ALA A 547 33.86 30.44 9.74
CA ALA A 547 35.11 31.12 9.41
C ALA A 547 35.42 32.30 10.36
N THR A 548 34.39 33.03 10.81
CA THR A 548 34.55 34.10 11.81
C THR A 548 35.06 33.57 13.15
N LYS A 549 34.47 32.47 13.66
CA LYS A 549 34.91 31.85 14.92
C LYS A 549 36.38 31.42 14.84
N VAL A 550 36.76 30.71 13.78
CA VAL A 550 38.15 30.26 13.58
C VAL A 550 39.11 31.43 13.43
N THR A 551 38.74 32.44 12.63
CA THR A 551 39.58 33.64 12.43
C THR A 551 39.80 34.39 13.74
N PHE A 552 38.74 34.53 14.55
CA PHE A 552 38.85 35.14 15.87
C PHE A 552 39.81 34.37 16.77
N THR A 553 39.68 33.04 16.84
CA THR A 553 40.58 32.19 17.62
C THR A 553 42.04 32.33 17.19
N VAL A 554 42.31 32.30 15.88
CA VAL A 554 43.66 32.50 15.33
C VAL A 554 44.26 33.86 15.72
N GLU A 555 43.46 34.93 15.71
CA GLU A 555 43.94 36.24 16.13
C GLU A 555 44.23 36.30 17.64
N ILE A 556 43.41 35.65 18.48
CA ILE A 556 43.69 35.55 19.92
C ILE A 556 44.93 34.71 20.22
N GLU A 557 45.15 33.61 19.50
CA GLU A 557 46.38 32.81 19.60
C GLU A 557 47.62 33.66 19.37
N ARG A 558 47.64 34.43 18.28
CA ARG A 558 48.74 35.35 17.96
C ARG A 558 48.99 36.34 19.10
N LEU A 559 47.93 36.89 19.70
CA LEU A 559 48.07 37.79 20.83
C LEU A 559 48.63 37.07 22.07
N ALA A 560 48.15 35.86 22.36
CA ALA A 560 48.66 35.06 23.47
C ALA A 560 50.17 34.78 23.33
N ASP A 561 50.64 34.50 22.11
CA ASP A 561 52.07 34.31 21.81
C ASP A 561 52.89 35.57 22.09
N LEU A 562 52.40 36.76 21.75
CA LEU A 562 53.07 38.03 22.05
C LEU A 562 53.25 38.27 23.56
N PHE A 563 52.34 37.74 24.38
CA PHE A 563 52.39 37.84 25.84
C PHE A 563 53.02 36.61 26.51
N GLY A 564 53.41 35.58 25.74
CA GLY A 564 53.97 34.34 26.27
C GLY A 564 53.01 33.52 27.14
N VAL A 565 51.70 33.59 26.85
CA VAL A 565 50.66 32.87 27.63
C VAL A 565 49.98 31.78 26.78
N ASP A 566 49.38 30.80 27.46
CA ASP A 566 48.61 29.74 26.78
C ASP A 566 47.24 30.26 26.32
N PRO A 567 46.91 30.21 25.01
CA PRO A 567 45.60 30.63 24.51
C PRO A 567 44.45 29.70 24.92
N GLY A 568 44.71 28.48 25.39
CA GLY A 568 43.67 27.52 25.81
C GLY A 568 42.74 28.07 26.89
N PRO A 569 43.24 28.41 28.09
CA PRO A 569 42.46 29.04 29.15
C PRO A 569 41.84 30.40 28.76
N VAL A 570 42.50 31.15 27.88
CA VAL A 570 41.98 32.43 27.35
C VAL A 570 40.71 32.19 26.54
N MET A 571 40.73 31.24 25.59
CA MET A 571 39.55 30.90 24.80
C MET A 571 38.47 30.21 25.62
N GLU A 572 38.85 29.40 26.63
CA GLU A 572 37.91 28.83 27.59
C GLU A 572 37.11 29.88 28.35
N THR A 573 37.73 31.01 28.68
CA THR A 573 37.03 32.16 29.27
C THR A 573 35.93 32.70 28.33
N VAL A 574 36.16 32.66 27.02
CA VAL A 574 35.20 33.14 26.01
C VAL A 574 34.04 32.15 25.83
N TRP A 575 34.33 30.88 25.53
CA TRP A 575 33.28 29.95 25.14
C TRP A 575 32.46 29.41 26.32
N ARG A 576 32.90 29.59 27.58
CA ARG A 576 32.09 29.27 28.77
C ARG A 576 31.00 30.30 29.08
N ASP A 577 31.04 31.50 28.49
CA ASP A 577 29.95 32.47 28.65
C ASP A 577 28.64 31.88 28.13
N ARG A 578 27.55 32.01 28.90
CA ARG A 578 26.25 31.41 28.55
C ARG A 578 25.65 31.88 27.21
N ARG A 579 26.12 33.01 26.66
CA ARG A 579 25.72 33.51 25.34
C ARG A 579 26.45 32.80 24.19
N VAL A 580 27.54 32.11 24.48
CA VAL A 580 28.36 31.35 23.52
C VAL A 580 28.23 29.85 23.79
N MET A 581 28.54 29.43 25.03
CA MET A 581 28.44 28.07 25.60
C MET A 581 28.77 26.92 24.64
N ASN A 582 29.79 27.09 23.80
CA ASN A 582 30.12 26.12 22.75
C ASN A 582 31.58 26.26 22.29
N PRO A 583 32.47 25.29 22.60
CA PRO A 583 33.88 25.34 22.19
C PRO A 583 34.12 25.03 20.70
N ALA A 584 33.13 24.52 19.96
CA ALA A 584 33.31 24.12 18.56
C ALA A 584 33.80 25.31 17.72
N HIS A 585 34.86 25.09 16.93
CA HIS A 585 35.53 26.12 16.14
C HIS A 585 36.14 27.29 16.94
N LEU A 586 36.29 27.15 18.26
CA LEU A 586 36.97 28.11 19.14
C LEU A 586 38.20 27.52 19.86
N THR A 587 38.60 26.31 19.50
CA THR A 587 39.76 25.62 20.09
C THR A 587 41.05 26.13 19.46
N PRO A 588 42.00 26.65 20.26
CA PRO A 588 43.24 27.17 19.71
C PRO A 588 44.21 26.09 19.25
N ARG A 589 45.22 26.48 18.47
CA ARG A 589 46.33 25.66 17.92
C ARG A 589 45.91 24.63 16.88
N LEU A 590 44.75 24.82 16.25
CA LEU A 590 44.24 23.94 15.19
C LEU A 590 44.50 24.48 13.77
N GLY A 591 45.06 25.68 13.63
CA GLY A 591 45.27 26.33 12.34
C GLY A 591 44.12 27.22 11.90
N GLY A 592 44.21 27.71 10.66
CA GLY A 592 43.16 28.53 10.07
C GLY A 592 41.99 27.69 9.55
N PHE A 593 40.93 28.34 9.08
CA PHE A 593 39.84 27.61 8.45
C PHE A 593 40.28 27.07 7.09
N ALA A 594 39.90 25.82 6.83
CA ALA A 594 40.31 25.04 5.66
C ALA A 594 39.16 24.15 5.16
N GLY A 595 39.48 23.23 4.23
CA GLY A 595 38.51 22.30 3.64
C GLY A 595 37.85 22.84 2.38
N LYS A 596 36.94 22.05 1.80
CA LYS A 596 36.32 22.37 0.50
C LYS A 596 35.19 23.40 0.61
N CYS A 597 34.44 23.43 1.72
CA CYS A 597 33.22 24.24 1.84
C CYS A 597 33.45 25.60 2.49
N VAL A 598 34.04 25.67 3.69
CA VAL A 598 34.14 26.93 4.45
C VAL A 598 34.88 28.04 3.67
N PRO A 599 36.07 27.81 3.07
CA PRO A 599 36.75 28.85 2.31
C PRO A 599 35.97 29.31 1.08
N LYS A 600 35.42 28.35 0.30
CA LYS A 600 34.70 28.67 -0.96
C LYS A 600 33.43 29.47 -0.68
N ASP A 601 32.65 29.04 0.31
CA ASP A 601 31.33 29.62 0.60
C ASP A 601 31.48 30.99 1.27
N THR A 602 32.49 31.16 2.13
CA THR A 602 32.81 32.46 2.74
C THR A 602 33.24 33.47 1.67
N ALA A 603 34.06 33.05 0.70
CA ALA A 603 34.48 33.90 -0.40
C ALA A 603 33.30 34.27 -1.32
N ALA A 604 32.41 33.32 -1.60
CA ALA A 604 31.19 33.55 -2.38
C ALA A 604 30.25 34.56 -1.69
N LEU A 605 30.08 34.47 -0.36
CA LEU A 605 29.28 35.44 0.38
C LEU A 605 29.94 36.82 0.40
N ALA A 606 31.25 36.89 0.65
CA ALA A 606 32.00 38.14 0.65
C ALA A 606 31.87 38.85 -0.70
N LYS A 607 31.88 38.11 -1.81
CA LYS A 607 31.75 38.68 -3.16
C LYS A 607 30.41 39.38 -3.41
N VAL A 608 29.34 38.99 -2.71
CA VAL A 608 28.02 39.63 -2.79
C VAL A 608 28.00 40.96 -2.02
N ASP A 609 28.91 41.11 -1.05
CA ASP A 609 29.06 42.34 -0.29
C ASP A 609 29.87 43.38 -1.09
N SER A 610 29.32 44.58 -1.25
CA SER A 610 30.00 45.67 -1.95
C SER A 610 31.01 46.41 -1.08
N ASP A 611 31.02 46.21 0.24
CA ASP A 611 31.96 46.85 1.16
C ASP A 611 33.27 46.04 1.25
N PRO A 612 34.38 46.53 0.67
CA PRO A 612 35.65 45.80 0.64
C PRO A 612 36.33 45.69 2.03
N GLU A 613 35.90 46.49 3.01
CA GLU A 613 36.40 46.49 4.38
C GLU A 613 35.49 45.71 5.33
N SER A 614 34.44 45.07 4.81
CA SER A 614 33.53 44.28 5.63
C SER A 614 34.22 43.10 6.29
N LEU A 615 33.64 42.62 7.39
CA LEU A 615 34.14 41.45 8.11
C LEU A 615 34.37 40.27 7.17
N LEU A 616 33.44 40.02 6.25
CA LEU A 616 33.48 38.88 5.32
C LEU A 616 34.73 38.88 4.44
N HIS A 617 35.12 40.05 3.91
CA HIS A 617 36.35 40.21 3.12
C HIS A 617 37.62 40.03 3.97
N LEU A 618 37.57 40.35 5.26
CA LEU A 618 38.70 40.21 6.17
C LEU A 618 38.95 38.76 6.60
N LEU A 619 37.90 37.91 6.67
CA LEU A 619 38.03 36.52 7.12
C LEU A 619 39.09 35.75 6.32
N ALA A 620 38.98 35.73 4.99
CA ALA A 620 39.93 35.03 4.12
C ALA A 620 41.36 35.58 4.21
N LYS A 621 41.49 36.90 4.37
CA LYS A 621 42.78 37.61 4.50
C LYS A 621 43.46 37.38 5.86
N ARG A 622 42.76 36.87 6.87
CA ARG A 622 43.24 36.83 8.26
C ARG A 622 43.29 35.43 8.84
N GLY A 623 42.25 34.62 8.61
CA GLY A 623 42.05 33.35 9.30
C GLY A 623 42.04 32.11 8.42
N SER A 624 42.30 32.23 7.11
CA SER A 624 42.45 31.04 6.26
C SER A 624 43.75 30.29 6.61
N ASP A 625 43.74 28.97 6.46
CA ASP A 625 44.87 28.13 6.88
C ASP A 625 46.17 28.44 6.12
N LYS A 626 46.06 28.80 4.84
CA LYS A 626 47.18 29.31 4.05
C LYS A 626 47.82 30.55 4.70
N VAL A 627 47.00 31.53 5.07
CA VAL A 627 47.47 32.78 5.69
C VAL A 627 48.02 32.52 7.09
N TYR A 628 47.39 31.63 7.86
CA TYR A 628 47.87 31.21 9.17
C TYR A 628 49.31 30.68 9.09
N HIS A 629 49.58 29.75 8.17
CA HIS A 629 50.91 29.16 8.00
C HIS A 629 51.94 30.11 7.39
N GLU A 630 51.55 31.01 6.49
CA GLU A 630 52.44 32.06 5.98
C GLU A 630 52.92 32.96 7.12
N ARG A 631 52.02 33.40 8.02
CA ARG A 631 52.37 34.25 9.15
C ARG A 631 53.22 33.55 10.21
N MET A 632 53.00 32.25 10.44
CA MET A 632 53.80 31.45 11.38
C MET A 632 55.24 31.18 10.89
N LYS A 633 55.54 31.39 9.61
CA LYS A 633 56.92 31.33 9.10
C LYS A 633 57.70 32.63 9.31
N ASP A 634 56.98 33.73 9.45
CA ASP A 634 57.55 35.09 9.61
C ASP A 634 57.63 35.53 11.09
N ALA A 635 57.06 34.76 12.01
CA ALA A 635 57.08 34.95 13.47
C ALA A 635 58.09 34.01 14.13
#